data_AF-A0A7X2X232-F1
#
_entry.id   AF-A0A7X2X232-F1
#
_cell.length_a   1.000
_cell.length_b   1.000
_cell.length_c   1.000
_cell.angle_alpha   90.00
_cell.angle_beta   90.00
_cell.angle_gamma   90.00
#
_symmetry.space_group_name_H-M   'P 1'
#
loop_
_entity.id
_entity.type
_entity.pdbx_description
1 polymer ?
#
loop_
_entity_poly.entity_id
_entity_poly.type
_entity_poly.pdbx_seq_one_letter_code
_entity_poly.pdbx_strand_id
1 'polypeptide(L)'
;MAGSVIQGENYRISVLTESLVRLEYSEDGVFEDGQTQVVQNRDFGPVACEVVETEAVLDLHTEHLHLHFEKGPFAPDRLYIELKGQYAVYGSRWHYGDQPETLKGTSRTLDEVDGAMELEDGILSKAGYALLDDSASYLYDDESGFRARPYPEVDLYFFGYGRDYLGALKDFYHLTGQPPLLPRYALGNWWSRYWPYTSQEYTDLMDRFKAEGVPLAVSVLDMDWHKTAIPARFGSGWTGYSWNRDLIPDPATFLNGLHERGLKVTLNVHPADGIRAFEDAYPMVAKRLGLDAEKEEAASFDFYSPAFREAYFEDVHHPLEDQGVDFWWIDWQQGSHGKMDPLWLLNHYHYLDNCRKGQAGLILSRYGGPGSHRYPIGFSGDTIVTWESLAFQPYFTSTASNIGYTWWSHDIGGHMRGYYDEDLALRWLQFGVFSPINRLHSSCNAFNSKEPWFYSPETCRLMKQYLRLRHSLLPYLYTMNVATHEEGLPLVQPLYYHYPNEEEAYEAKNQYFFGSELMVAPITEALDPVFHSASVSVWFPDGVWYDFFHDWKYEGRGKLTVFRTSQDIPVFARAGAIIPMDAQPQTGVDLPEMLDWHLFPGDNRSFVLVEGEGASKVETRLTVDWDERKIRLDLTGDLALLPEKRQHRFLLHTFETAPILVDNQSQEIAMGELQSHPIAKEDRMFELLKSANLAYDRKNELFAACSRAKDWKQLMKVITPLEEGLRQRLFEVIYSSEEGEYL
;
A
#
# COMPACT_ATOMS: atom_id res chain seq x y z
N MET A 1 -5.88 22.03 -36.72
CA MET A 1 -5.35 21.26 -35.58
C MET A 1 -3.86 21.56 -35.53
N ALA A 2 -3.50 22.61 -34.81
CA ALA A 2 -2.10 22.98 -34.57
C ALA A 2 -1.55 22.05 -33.48
N GLY A 3 -0.27 21.71 -33.59
CA GLY A 3 0.33 20.54 -32.96
C GLY A 3 0.30 20.55 -31.43
N SER A 4 0.28 19.34 -30.85
CA SER A 4 0.51 19.09 -29.43
C SER A 4 1.88 19.57 -28.95
N VAL A 5 2.78 19.99 -29.85
CA VAL A 5 4.11 20.51 -29.53
C VAL A 5 4.29 21.85 -30.24
N ILE A 6 4.60 22.89 -29.45
CA ILE A 6 4.96 24.22 -29.92
C ILE A 6 6.42 24.48 -29.55
N GLN A 7 7.25 24.75 -30.55
CA GLN A 7 8.69 24.88 -30.38
C GLN A 7 9.19 26.20 -30.98
N GLY A 8 9.90 26.98 -30.17
CA GLY A 8 10.68 28.14 -30.60
C GLY A 8 12.17 27.84 -30.66
N GLU A 9 13.01 28.88 -30.68
CA GLU A 9 14.47 28.71 -30.70
C GLU A 9 15.01 28.10 -29.40
N ASN A 10 14.49 28.52 -28.24
CA ASN A 10 15.00 28.14 -26.91
C ASN A 10 13.96 27.49 -26.00
N TYR A 11 12.72 27.32 -26.45
CA TYR A 11 11.67 26.69 -25.66
C TYR A 11 10.91 25.63 -26.46
N ARG A 12 10.36 24.64 -25.76
CA ARG A 12 9.40 23.68 -26.29
C ARG A 12 8.30 23.47 -25.26
N ILE A 13 7.05 23.58 -25.69
CA ILE A 13 5.87 23.35 -24.86
C ILE A 13 5.06 22.24 -25.51
N SER A 14 4.89 21.13 -24.77
CA SER A 14 4.13 19.99 -25.25
C SER A 14 2.87 19.80 -24.41
N VAL A 15 1.70 19.84 -25.05
CA VAL A 15 0.41 19.52 -24.45
C VAL A 15 0.21 18.01 -24.55
N LEU A 16 0.38 17.32 -23.44
CA LEU A 16 0.26 15.85 -23.37
C LEU A 16 -1.19 15.45 -23.14
N THR A 17 -1.91 16.17 -22.29
CA THR A 17 -3.37 16.04 -22.15
C THR A 17 -3.98 17.43 -22.02
N GLU A 18 -5.31 17.53 -21.92
CA GLU A 18 -5.96 18.80 -21.65
C GLU A 18 -5.59 19.38 -20.27
N SER A 19 -4.97 18.58 -19.38
CA SER A 19 -4.56 18.93 -18.01
C SER A 19 -3.05 18.75 -17.74
N LEU A 20 -2.28 18.12 -18.63
CA LEU A 20 -0.85 17.83 -18.46
C LEU A 20 -0.03 18.51 -19.55
N VAL A 21 0.89 19.38 -19.13
CA VAL A 21 1.75 20.15 -20.03
C VAL A 21 3.21 19.96 -19.66
N ARG A 22 4.05 19.63 -20.64
CA ARG A 22 5.52 19.61 -20.52
C ARG A 22 6.09 20.96 -20.95
N LEU A 23 6.95 21.54 -20.13
CA LEU A 23 7.59 22.84 -20.33
C LEU A 23 9.10 22.65 -20.39
N GLU A 24 9.68 23.02 -21.52
CA GLU A 24 11.11 22.83 -21.76
C GLU A 24 11.76 24.15 -22.17
N TYR A 25 12.94 24.41 -21.60
CA TYR A 25 13.77 25.57 -21.95
C TYR A 25 15.26 25.19 -22.00
N SER A 26 15.94 25.61 -23.06
CA SER A 26 17.36 25.34 -23.29
C SER A 26 18.02 26.54 -23.96
N GLU A 27 19.12 27.05 -23.39
CA GLU A 27 19.88 28.19 -23.95
C GLU A 27 20.46 27.89 -25.34
N ASP A 28 20.76 26.61 -25.60
CA ASP A 28 21.32 26.15 -26.87
C ASP A 28 20.24 25.68 -27.86
N GLY A 29 18.96 25.69 -27.45
CA GLY A 29 17.84 25.26 -28.30
C GLY A 29 17.80 23.76 -28.57
N VAL A 30 18.42 22.97 -27.70
CA VAL A 30 18.45 21.50 -27.77
C VAL A 30 17.51 20.94 -26.72
N PHE A 31 16.68 19.96 -27.11
CA PHE A 31 15.70 19.32 -26.24
C PHE A 31 15.80 17.81 -26.31
N GLU A 32 15.46 17.14 -25.20
CA GLU A 32 15.54 15.69 -25.09
C GLU A 32 14.18 15.00 -25.19
N ASP A 33 14.12 13.94 -26.00
CA ASP A 33 12.90 13.15 -26.24
C ASP A 33 13.02 11.71 -25.78
N GLY A 34 14.24 11.25 -25.47
CA GLY A 34 14.51 9.92 -24.95
C GLY A 34 13.82 9.64 -23.62
N GLN A 35 13.74 8.35 -23.30
CA GLN A 35 13.28 7.93 -21.98
C GLN A 35 14.26 8.42 -20.92
N THR A 36 13.72 8.81 -19.78
CA THR A 36 14.51 9.25 -18.64
C THR A 36 14.40 8.23 -17.52
N GLN A 37 15.03 8.52 -16.38
CA GLN A 37 14.87 7.79 -15.14
C GLN A 37 13.41 7.71 -14.73
N VAL A 38 12.65 8.80 -14.90
CA VAL A 38 11.28 8.94 -14.41
C VAL A 38 10.28 8.76 -15.54
N VAL A 39 10.45 9.49 -16.64
CA VAL A 39 9.48 9.56 -17.75
C VAL A 39 9.81 8.51 -18.82
N GLN A 40 8.88 7.58 -19.04
CA GLN A 40 9.05 6.44 -19.95
C GLN A 40 8.25 6.59 -21.24
N ASN A 41 7.18 7.38 -21.22
CA ASN A 41 6.26 7.49 -22.35
C ASN A 41 5.62 8.87 -22.40
N ARG A 42 5.69 9.52 -23.57
CA ARG A 42 5.08 10.85 -23.83
C ARG A 42 4.00 10.80 -24.89
N ASP A 43 3.64 9.62 -25.39
CA ASP A 43 2.57 9.47 -26.38
C ASP A 43 1.21 9.35 -25.70
N PHE A 44 0.47 10.45 -25.69
CA PHE A 44 -0.90 10.56 -25.20
C PHE A 44 -1.91 10.74 -26.35
N GLY A 45 -1.47 10.61 -27.60
CA GLY A 45 -2.28 10.91 -28.77
C GLY A 45 -2.53 12.41 -28.98
N PRO A 46 -3.42 12.76 -29.93
CA PRO A 46 -3.71 14.16 -30.27
C PRO A 46 -4.59 14.83 -29.21
N VAL A 47 -4.20 16.04 -28.78
CA VAL A 47 -4.93 16.85 -27.80
C VAL A 47 -5.56 18.07 -28.46
N ALA A 48 -6.80 18.39 -28.07
CA ALA A 48 -7.45 19.62 -28.49
C ALA A 48 -6.85 20.83 -27.75
N CYS A 49 -6.24 21.74 -28.49
CA CYS A 49 -5.80 23.02 -27.96
C CYS A 49 -5.97 24.14 -28.99
N GLU A 50 -6.26 25.33 -28.49
CA GLU A 50 -6.24 26.58 -29.25
C GLU A 50 -4.94 27.32 -28.95
N VAL A 51 -4.18 27.62 -29.98
CA VAL A 51 -2.88 28.30 -29.86
C VAL A 51 -2.96 29.64 -30.59
N VAL A 52 -2.67 30.71 -29.87
CA VAL A 52 -2.50 32.07 -30.39
C VAL A 52 -1.04 32.46 -30.21
N GLU A 53 -0.29 32.46 -31.31
CA GLU A 53 1.13 32.76 -31.29
C GLU A 53 1.43 34.03 -32.09
N THR A 54 2.20 34.94 -31.49
CA THR A 54 2.75 36.16 -32.10
C THR A 54 4.27 36.15 -32.04
N GLU A 55 4.94 37.20 -32.53
CA GLU A 55 6.40 37.33 -32.40
C GLU A 55 6.87 37.42 -30.93
N ALA A 56 6.01 37.91 -30.01
CA ALA A 56 6.39 38.16 -28.61
C ALA A 56 5.71 37.21 -27.61
N VAL A 57 4.56 36.64 -27.95
CA VAL A 57 3.70 35.93 -26.99
C VAL A 57 3.21 34.61 -27.57
N LEU A 58 3.13 33.60 -26.72
CA LEU A 58 2.43 32.34 -26.94
C LEU A 58 1.31 32.21 -25.89
N ASP A 59 0.06 32.23 -26.35
CA ASP A 59 -1.11 31.92 -25.55
C ASP A 59 -1.68 30.56 -25.99
N LEU A 60 -1.89 29.66 -25.03
CA LEU A 60 -2.38 28.32 -25.26
C LEU A 60 -3.58 28.05 -24.36
N HIS A 61 -4.65 27.53 -24.94
CA HIS A 61 -5.87 27.15 -24.23
C HIS A 61 -6.24 25.69 -24.52
N THR A 62 -6.48 24.92 -23.47
CA THR A 62 -7.15 23.61 -23.53
C THR A 62 -8.56 23.73 -22.92
N GLU A 63 -9.28 22.63 -22.72
CA GLU A 63 -10.51 22.66 -21.91
C GLU A 63 -10.24 23.13 -20.47
N HIS A 64 -9.14 22.70 -19.86
CA HIS A 64 -8.89 22.87 -18.42
C HIS A 64 -7.86 23.96 -18.07
N LEU A 65 -7.07 24.47 -19.02
CA LEU A 65 -5.99 25.40 -18.69
C LEU A 65 -5.75 26.48 -19.74
N HIS A 66 -5.19 27.58 -19.26
CA HIS A 66 -4.63 28.69 -20.04
C HIS A 66 -3.16 28.84 -19.67
N LEU A 67 -2.27 28.58 -20.62
CA LEU A 67 -0.86 28.90 -20.51
C LEU A 67 -0.58 30.19 -21.26
N HIS A 68 0.10 31.12 -20.61
CA HIS A 68 0.62 32.33 -21.20
C HIS A 68 2.13 32.37 -21.07
N PHE A 69 2.80 32.67 -22.18
CA PHE A 69 4.24 32.76 -22.24
C PHE A 69 4.71 33.96 -23.07
N GLU A 70 5.34 34.94 -22.44
CA GLU A 70 6.13 35.97 -23.11
C GLU A 70 7.51 35.39 -23.49
N LYS A 71 7.77 35.30 -24.80
CA LYS A 71 8.91 34.57 -25.35
C LYS A 71 10.25 35.10 -24.81
N GLY A 72 11.08 34.19 -24.33
CA GLY A 72 12.39 34.44 -23.73
C GLY A 72 12.72 33.39 -22.66
N PRO A 73 13.75 33.61 -21.83
CA PRO A 73 13.96 32.77 -20.64
C PRO A 73 12.71 32.67 -19.78
N PHE A 74 12.40 31.45 -19.31
CA PHE A 74 11.32 31.24 -18.34
C PHE A 74 11.58 32.08 -17.09
N ALA A 75 10.57 32.85 -16.71
CA ALA A 75 10.61 33.76 -15.58
C ALA A 75 9.19 33.91 -14.98
N PRO A 76 9.05 34.22 -13.67
CA PRO A 76 7.75 34.31 -13.01
C PRO A 76 6.79 35.33 -13.66
N ASP A 77 7.32 36.42 -14.21
CA ASP A 77 6.55 37.48 -14.88
C ASP A 77 6.23 37.17 -16.35
N ARG A 78 6.83 36.11 -16.91
CA ARG A 78 6.72 35.76 -18.33
C ARG A 78 5.97 34.47 -18.60
N LEU A 79 6.02 33.50 -17.70
CA LEU A 79 5.37 32.20 -17.87
C LEU A 79 4.43 31.94 -16.70
N TYR A 80 3.15 31.76 -17.01
CA TYR A 80 2.17 31.27 -16.05
C TYR A 80 1.21 30.27 -16.69
N ILE A 81 0.66 29.40 -15.85
CA ILE A 81 -0.44 28.49 -16.21
C ILE A 81 -1.57 28.73 -15.24
N GLU A 82 -2.75 29.04 -15.76
CA GLU A 82 -3.98 29.22 -15.01
C GLU A 82 -4.94 28.07 -15.28
N LEU A 83 -5.42 27.43 -14.22
CA LEU A 83 -6.48 26.44 -14.32
C LEU A 83 -7.82 27.12 -14.54
N LYS A 84 -8.61 26.60 -15.46
CA LYS A 84 -9.98 27.03 -15.74
C LYS A 84 -10.90 26.43 -14.67
N GLY A 85 -10.99 27.14 -13.54
CA GLY A 85 -11.84 26.76 -12.41
C GLY A 85 -11.44 27.52 -11.15
N GLN A 86 -12.33 27.60 -10.16
CA GLN A 86 -12.02 28.21 -8.87
C GLN A 86 -11.65 27.13 -7.85
N TYR A 87 -10.38 26.71 -7.82
CA TYR A 87 -9.89 25.69 -6.87
C TYR A 87 -9.27 26.28 -5.60
N ALA A 88 -8.84 27.55 -5.66
CA ALA A 88 -8.24 28.27 -4.54
C ALA A 88 -8.79 29.70 -4.39
N VAL A 89 -8.82 30.22 -3.16
CA VAL A 89 -9.34 31.56 -2.82
C VAL A 89 -8.51 32.68 -3.46
N TYR A 90 -7.20 32.49 -3.65
CA TYR A 90 -6.26 33.47 -4.21
C TYR A 90 -5.89 33.22 -5.69
N GLY A 91 -6.70 32.44 -6.41
CA GLY A 91 -6.50 32.13 -7.83
C GLY A 91 -5.77 30.81 -8.06
N SER A 92 -6.13 30.10 -9.13
CA SER A 92 -5.52 28.82 -9.53
C SER A 92 -4.46 29.04 -10.62
N ARG A 93 -3.59 30.03 -10.41
CA ARG A 93 -2.53 30.40 -11.34
C ARG A 93 -1.18 30.08 -10.72
N TRP A 94 -0.39 29.30 -11.45
CA TRP A 94 1.01 29.04 -11.17
C TRP A 94 1.88 29.95 -12.02
N HIS A 95 2.87 30.61 -11.41
CA HIS A 95 3.95 31.29 -12.11
C HIS A 95 5.21 30.44 -12.09
N TYR A 96 6.02 30.51 -13.16
CA TYR A 96 7.27 29.77 -13.21
C TYR A 96 8.16 30.11 -11.99
N GLY A 97 8.60 29.07 -11.28
CA GLY A 97 9.38 29.17 -10.04
C GLY A 97 8.56 29.09 -8.75
N ASP A 98 7.23 29.20 -8.82
CA ASP A 98 6.36 28.94 -7.66
C ASP A 98 6.44 27.47 -7.25
N GLN A 99 6.50 27.24 -5.93
CA GLN A 99 6.44 25.91 -5.34
C GLN A 99 5.00 25.59 -4.94
N PRO A 100 4.30 24.66 -5.62
CA PRO A 100 2.93 24.29 -5.26
C PRO A 100 2.88 23.58 -3.91
N GLU A 101 1.87 23.92 -3.10
CA GLU A 101 1.56 23.13 -1.90
C GLU A 101 0.84 21.84 -2.33
N THR A 102 1.55 20.71 -2.25
CA THR A 102 1.01 19.40 -2.61
C THR A 102 0.32 18.73 -1.43
N LEU A 103 -0.48 17.69 -1.71
CA LEU A 103 -1.03 16.77 -0.70
C LEU A 103 0.03 15.81 -0.15
N LYS A 104 1.30 16.06 -0.45
CA LYS A 104 2.48 15.23 -0.13
C LYS A 104 2.42 13.84 -0.75
N GLY A 105 3.55 13.15 -0.75
CA GLY A 105 3.71 11.77 -1.21
C GLY A 105 4.16 10.89 -0.05
N THR A 106 5.38 10.38 -0.16
CA THR A 106 6.06 9.59 0.87
C THR A 106 7.48 10.10 1.09
N SER A 107 8.28 9.39 1.87
CA SER A 107 9.72 9.65 2.05
C SER A 107 10.50 8.35 1.81
N ARG A 108 11.80 8.45 1.53
CA ARG A 108 12.68 7.29 1.37
C ARG A 108 12.55 6.29 2.51
N THR A 109 12.50 6.79 3.75
CA THR A 109 12.50 5.98 4.96
C THR A 109 12.06 6.78 6.20
N LEU A 110 11.64 6.06 7.22
CA LEU A 110 11.38 6.45 8.60
C LEU A 110 12.45 5.87 9.56
N ASP A 111 13.64 5.55 9.06
CA ASP A 111 14.75 5.06 9.89
C ASP A 111 14.98 6.02 11.06
N GLU A 112 14.91 5.48 12.28
CA GLU A 112 15.09 6.22 13.54
C GLU A 112 14.05 7.33 13.82
N VAL A 113 12.94 7.39 13.06
CA VAL A 113 11.86 8.34 13.30
C VAL A 113 10.91 7.83 14.39
N ASP A 114 10.57 8.72 15.32
CA ASP A 114 9.55 8.51 16.35
C ASP A 114 8.31 9.37 16.06
N GLY A 115 7.29 8.77 15.47
CA GLY A 115 6.09 9.49 15.04
C GLY A 115 6.23 10.21 13.70
N ALA A 116 5.79 11.45 13.65
CA ALA A 116 5.63 12.18 12.39
C ALA A 116 6.93 12.84 11.90
N MET A 117 7.08 12.88 10.58
CA MET A 117 8.09 13.66 9.88
C MET A 117 7.50 14.38 8.66
N GLU A 118 8.25 15.32 8.10
CA GLU A 118 7.91 15.93 6.82
C GLU A 118 8.05 14.92 5.68
N LEU A 119 7.09 14.93 4.76
CA LEU A 119 7.06 14.07 3.57
C LEU A 119 7.50 14.84 2.32
N GLU A 120 8.01 14.12 1.33
CA GLU A 120 8.31 14.69 0.02
C GLU A 120 7.00 15.03 -0.71
N ASP A 121 7.10 15.84 -1.75
CA ASP A 121 5.94 16.27 -2.52
C ASP A 121 5.37 15.14 -3.40
N GLY A 122 4.05 15.16 -3.59
CA GLY A 122 3.32 14.27 -4.50
C GLY A 122 2.94 14.98 -5.80
N ILE A 123 2.22 14.29 -6.70
CA ILE A 123 1.69 14.88 -7.94
C ILE A 123 0.26 15.43 -7.81
N LEU A 124 -0.24 15.53 -6.58
CA LEU A 124 -1.61 15.97 -6.27
C LEU A 124 -1.60 17.21 -5.38
N SER A 125 -2.54 18.13 -5.61
CA SER A 125 -2.69 19.34 -4.79
C SER A 125 -4.15 19.72 -4.61
N LYS A 126 -4.48 20.29 -3.45
CA LYS A 126 -5.78 20.91 -3.21
C LYS A 126 -5.98 22.21 -4.00
N ALA A 127 -4.89 22.90 -4.34
CA ALA A 127 -4.91 24.12 -5.16
C ALA A 127 -5.13 23.84 -6.66
N GLY A 128 -5.08 22.56 -7.05
CA GLY A 128 -5.43 22.07 -8.36
C GLY A 128 -4.26 21.70 -9.26
N TYR A 129 -3.03 22.03 -8.86
CA TYR A 129 -1.85 21.74 -9.67
C TYR A 129 -0.64 21.28 -8.86
N ALA A 130 0.19 20.47 -9.49
CA ALA A 130 1.49 20.03 -8.99
C ALA A 130 2.53 20.04 -10.12
N LEU A 131 3.80 19.91 -9.75
CA LEU A 131 4.92 19.85 -10.70
C LEU A 131 5.69 18.54 -10.51
N LEU A 132 6.19 18.01 -11.62
CA LEU A 132 7.23 16.99 -11.64
C LEU A 132 8.42 17.53 -12.44
N ASP A 133 9.58 17.63 -11.81
CA ASP A 133 10.80 18.12 -12.44
C ASP A 133 11.67 16.95 -12.92
N ASP A 134 11.83 16.81 -14.23
CA ASP A 134 12.62 15.77 -14.88
C ASP A 134 13.97 16.30 -15.42
N SER A 135 14.30 17.56 -15.12
CA SER A 135 15.49 18.27 -15.63
C SER A 135 16.80 17.59 -15.23
N ALA A 136 16.84 17.02 -14.03
CA ALA A 136 18.02 16.36 -13.47
C ALA A 136 18.06 14.84 -13.69
N SER A 137 17.00 14.26 -14.27
CA SER A 137 16.89 12.82 -14.49
C SER A 137 17.90 12.32 -15.51
N TYR A 138 18.43 11.13 -15.26
CA TYR A 138 19.28 10.42 -16.21
C TYR A 138 18.48 9.96 -17.43
N LEU A 139 19.10 9.90 -18.60
CA LEU A 139 18.54 9.26 -19.79
C LEU A 139 18.70 7.75 -19.69
N TYR A 140 17.78 7.00 -20.30
CA TYR A 140 17.80 5.55 -20.36
C TYR A 140 17.55 5.05 -21.78
N ASP A 141 18.34 4.05 -22.20
CA ASP A 141 18.06 3.23 -23.36
C ASP A 141 18.60 1.81 -23.12
N ASP A 142 18.01 0.80 -23.78
CA ASP A 142 18.32 -0.61 -23.55
C ASP A 142 19.77 -0.99 -23.90
N GLU A 143 20.43 -0.24 -24.80
CA GLU A 143 21.79 -0.53 -25.24
C GLU A 143 22.85 0.05 -24.31
N SER A 144 22.67 1.30 -23.85
CA SER A 144 23.66 2.06 -23.09
C SER A 144 23.34 2.19 -21.60
N GLY A 145 22.13 1.85 -21.18
CA GLY A 145 21.64 1.98 -19.81
C GLY A 145 21.48 3.45 -19.40
N PHE A 146 21.62 3.73 -18.11
CA PHE A 146 21.50 5.11 -17.60
C PHE A 146 22.70 5.98 -17.96
N ARG A 147 22.45 7.18 -18.49
CA ARG A 147 23.49 8.18 -18.80
C ARG A 147 23.05 9.59 -18.42
N ALA A 148 24.01 10.42 -17.98
CA ALA A 148 23.72 11.81 -17.68
C ALA A 148 23.26 12.54 -18.96
N ARG A 149 22.39 13.52 -18.81
CA ARG A 149 21.99 14.41 -19.91
C ARG A 149 23.23 15.12 -20.48
N PRO A 150 23.37 15.21 -21.81
CA PRO A 150 24.56 15.80 -22.42
C PRO A 150 24.60 17.33 -22.35
N TYR A 151 23.48 17.98 -22.03
CA TYR A 151 23.33 19.42 -21.85
C TYR A 151 22.30 19.71 -20.74
N PRO A 152 22.40 20.86 -20.06
CA PRO A 152 21.37 21.29 -19.12
C PRO A 152 20.13 21.78 -19.88
N GLU A 153 18.96 21.39 -19.39
CA GLU A 153 17.68 21.92 -19.84
C GLU A 153 16.72 21.99 -18.65
N VAL A 154 15.72 22.86 -18.74
CA VAL A 154 14.52 22.76 -17.92
C VAL A 154 13.60 21.76 -18.60
N ASP A 155 13.06 20.80 -17.85
CA ASP A 155 12.09 19.80 -18.31
C ASP A 155 11.07 19.55 -17.20
N LEU A 156 10.00 20.35 -17.18
CA LEU A 156 8.97 20.34 -16.14
C LEU A 156 7.66 19.79 -16.68
N TYR A 157 6.98 18.97 -15.89
CA TYR A 157 5.62 18.51 -16.16
C TYR A 157 4.68 19.19 -15.17
N PHE A 158 3.75 19.98 -15.71
CA PHE A 158 2.69 20.63 -14.97
C PHE A 158 1.44 19.75 -14.98
N PHE A 159 1.06 19.26 -13.80
CA PHE A 159 -0.15 18.47 -13.58
C PHE A 159 -1.28 19.40 -13.13
N GLY A 160 -2.15 19.80 -14.04
CA GLY A 160 -3.26 20.74 -13.82
C GLY A 160 -4.64 20.10 -13.71
N TYR A 161 -4.78 19.01 -12.96
CA TYR A 161 -6.00 18.20 -12.91
C TYR A 161 -7.10 18.74 -11.98
N GLY A 162 -6.86 19.88 -11.33
CA GLY A 162 -7.79 20.40 -10.34
C GLY A 162 -7.95 19.40 -9.19
N ARG A 163 -9.16 18.85 -9.08
CA ARG A 163 -9.54 17.88 -8.05
C ARG A 163 -9.78 16.47 -8.60
N ASP A 164 -9.46 16.22 -9.87
CA ASP A 164 -9.47 14.87 -10.46
C ASP A 164 -8.16 14.13 -10.14
N TYR A 165 -8.07 13.64 -8.90
CA TYR A 165 -6.86 13.01 -8.38
C TYR A 165 -6.57 11.64 -9.03
N LEU A 166 -7.61 10.87 -9.33
CA LEU A 166 -7.46 9.58 -10.01
C LEU A 166 -7.06 9.76 -11.48
N GLY A 167 -7.58 10.78 -12.17
CA GLY A 167 -7.13 11.16 -13.50
C GLY A 167 -5.65 11.54 -13.53
N ALA A 168 -5.20 12.36 -12.56
CA ALA A 168 -3.79 12.74 -12.44
C ALA A 168 -2.87 11.52 -12.23
N LEU A 169 -3.27 10.57 -11.38
CA LEU A 169 -2.50 9.34 -11.15
C LEU A 169 -2.46 8.45 -12.39
N LYS A 170 -3.58 8.30 -13.09
CA LYS A 170 -3.65 7.49 -14.32
C LYS A 170 -2.69 8.01 -15.38
N ASP A 171 -2.66 9.32 -15.60
CA ASP A 171 -1.76 9.94 -16.55
C ASP A 171 -0.31 9.97 -16.06
N PHE A 172 -0.09 10.06 -14.73
CA PHE A 172 1.24 9.86 -14.14
C PHE A 172 1.78 8.44 -14.42
N TYR A 173 0.96 7.39 -14.27
CA TYR A 173 1.37 6.03 -14.61
C TYR A 173 1.56 5.83 -16.12
N HIS A 174 0.74 6.46 -16.96
CA HIS A 174 0.96 6.44 -18.41
C HIS A 174 2.29 7.12 -18.78
N LEU A 175 2.63 8.22 -18.11
CA LEU A 175 3.87 8.99 -18.31
C LEU A 175 5.12 8.22 -17.85
N THR A 176 5.03 7.59 -16.68
CA THR A 176 6.19 7.06 -15.94
C THR A 176 6.27 5.53 -15.90
N GLY A 177 5.27 4.84 -16.45
CA GLY A 177 5.12 3.39 -16.46
C GLY A 177 4.14 2.88 -15.38
N GLN A 178 3.47 1.78 -15.67
CA GLN A 178 2.46 1.19 -14.78
C GLN A 178 3.12 0.49 -13.57
N PRO A 179 2.48 0.51 -12.39
CA PRO A 179 2.84 -0.40 -11.30
C PRO A 179 2.72 -1.85 -11.81
N PRO A 180 3.71 -2.72 -11.59
CA PRO A 180 3.62 -4.10 -12.07
C PRO A 180 2.60 -4.90 -11.25
N LEU A 181 2.02 -5.92 -11.89
CA LEU A 181 1.16 -6.88 -11.20
C LEU A 181 1.99 -7.68 -10.20
N LEU A 182 1.63 -7.64 -8.92
CA LEU A 182 2.35 -8.43 -7.92
C LEU A 182 2.04 -9.91 -8.06
N PRO A 183 3.02 -10.81 -7.84
CA PRO A 183 2.70 -12.21 -7.65
C PRO A 183 1.82 -12.40 -6.41
N ARG A 184 0.82 -13.28 -6.49
CA ARG A 184 -0.20 -13.46 -5.45
C ARG A 184 0.38 -13.71 -4.05
N TYR A 185 1.54 -14.37 -3.95
CA TYR A 185 2.20 -14.65 -2.68
C TYR A 185 2.63 -13.40 -1.92
N ALA A 186 2.90 -12.29 -2.62
CA ALA A 186 3.29 -11.03 -2.01
C ALA A 186 2.18 -10.45 -1.11
N LEU A 187 0.92 -10.81 -1.38
CA LEU A 187 -0.24 -10.26 -0.67
C LEU A 187 -0.54 -11.01 0.64
N GLY A 188 0.10 -12.17 0.90
CA GLY A 188 -0.08 -12.95 2.11
C GLY A 188 0.66 -12.40 3.34
N ASN A 189 0.81 -13.22 4.37
CA ASN A 189 1.60 -12.90 5.56
C ASN A 189 3.09 -13.19 5.32
N TRP A 190 3.95 -12.24 5.67
CA TRP A 190 5.39 -12.40 5.59
C TRP A 190 5.97 -12.52 6.99
N TRP A 191 6.77 -13.57 7.22
CA TRP A 191 7.56 -13.68 8.43
C TRP A 191 8.98 -13.16 8.20
N SER A 192 9.36 -12.17 8.98
CA SER A 192 10.71 -11.62 9.02
C SER A 192 11.12 -11.29 10.45
N ARG A 193 12.42 -11.38 10.72
CA ARG A 193 13.05 -10.86 11.94
C ARG A 193 14.55 -10.80 11.69
N TYR A 194 15.19 -9.71 12.08
CA TYR A 194 16.64 -9.69 12.18
C TYR A 194 17.06 -10.58 13.35
N TRP A 195 17.45 -11.83 13.05
CA TRP A 195 17.84 -12.81 14.07
C TRP A 195 18.74 -13.92 13.48
N PRO A 196 19.76 -14.38 14.23
CA PRO A 196 20.68 -15.43 13.78
C PRO A 196 20.06 -16.83 13.91
N TYR A 197 19.01 -17.09 13.13
CA TYR A 197 18.36 -18.39 13.11
C TYR A 197 19.28 -19.47 12.55
N THR A 198 19.38 -20.60 13.25
CA THR A 198 19.81 -21.84 12.61
C THR A 198 18.71 -22.35 11.65
N SER A 199 19.09 -23.14 10.64
CA SER A 199 18.13 -23.74 9.70
C SER A 199 17.06 -24.59 10.41
N GLN A 200 17.42 -25.25 11.52
CA GLN A 200 16.47 -26.03 12.32
C GLN A 200 15.50 -25.12 13.09
N GLU A 201 15.99 -24.10 13.80
CA GLU A 201 15.13 -23.18 14.54
C GLU A 201 14.12 -22.47 13.64
N TYR A 202 14.56 -22.03 12.45
CA TYR A 202 13.67 -21.39 11.49
C TYR A 202 12.62 -22.37 10.94
N THR A 203 13.01 -23.61 10.65
CA THR A 203 12.08 -24.64 10.17
C THR A 203 11.05 -25.01 11.24
N ASP A 204 11.50 -25.21 12.49
CA ASP A 204 10.62 -25.49 13.64
C ASP A 204 9.63 -24.33 13.88
N LEU A 205 10.06 -23.10 13.65
CA LEU A 205 9.21 -21.92 13.72
C LEU A 205 8.12 -21.94 12.65
N MET A 206 8.46 -22.26 11.40
CA MET A 206 7.47 -22.39 10.31
C MET A 206 6.46 -23.52 10.60
N ASP A 207 6.94 -24.65 11.12
CA ASP A 207 6.09 -25.77 11.51
C ASP A 207 5.19 -25.41 12.70
N ARG A 208 5.66 -24.57 13.63
CA ARG A 208 4.85 -24.04 14.70
C ARG A 208 3.76 -23.10 14.18
N PHE A 209 4.05 -22.19 13.26
CA PHE A 209 3.02 -21.35 12.64
C PHE A 209 1.91 -22.20 12.01
N LYS A 210 2.30 -23.24 11.25
CA LYS A 210 1.36 -24.21 10.67
C LYS A 210 0.54 -24.94 11.74
N ALA A 211 1.17 -25.43 12.82
CA ALA A 211 0.49 -26.10 13.92
C ALA A 211 -0.48 -25.19 14.68
N GLU A 212 -0.16 -23.89 14.76
CA GLU A 212 -1.00 -22.85 15.34
C GLU A 212 -2.09 -22.36 14.37
N GLY A 213 -2.15 -22.92 13.15
CA GLY A 213 -3.10 -22.56 12.09
C GLY A 213 -2.92 -21.13 11.60
N VAL A 214 -1.71 -20.59 11.65
CA VAL A 214 -1.38 -19.24 11.14
C VAL A 214 -0.73 -19.41 9.77
N PRO A 215 -1.41 -19.00 8.70
CA PRO A 215 -0.87 -19.16 7.36
C PRO A 215 0.21 -18.11 7.08
N LEU A 216 1.26 -18.52 6.38
CA LEU A 216 2.34 -17.66 5.88
C LEU A 216 2.47 -17.85 4.36
N ALA A 217 2.99 -16.84 3.68
CA ALA A 217 3.29 -16.90 2.23
C ALA A 217 4.77 -16.68 1.94
N VAL A 218 5.47 -15.86 2.75
CA VAL A 218 6.86 -15.48 2.52
C VAL A 218 7.70 -15.65 3.78
N SER A 219 8.86 -16.27 3.60
CA SER A 219 9.98 -16.34 4.54
C SER A 219 11.04 -15.32 4.16
N VAL A 220 11.36 -14.42 5.09
CA VAL A 220 12.36 -13.39 4.91
C VAL A 220 13.52 -13.67 5.85
N LEU A 221 14.68 -14.02 5.30
CA LEU A 221 15.91 -14.22 6.06
C LEU A 221 16.75 -12.95 6.03
N ASP A 222 17.05 -12.42 7.21
CA ASP A 222 17.83 -11.21 7.38
C ASP A 222 19.35 -11.51 7.50
N MET A 223 20.18 -10.47 7.62
CA MET A 223 21.64 -10.41 7.77
C MET A 223 22.39 -11.72 8.02
N ASP A 224 22.02 -12.45 9.08
CA ASP A 224 22.77 -13.60 9.56
C ASP A 224 22.68 -14.84 8.64
N TRP A 225 21.87 -14.82 7.57
CA TRP A 225 21.94 -15.83 6.52
C TRP A 225 23.34 -15.88 5.89
N HIS A 226 24.06 -14.74 5.84
CA HIS A 226 25.44 -14.66 5.36
C HIS A 226 26.45 -14.51 6.50
N LYS A 227 27.73 -14.71 6.19
CA LYS A 227 28.83 -14.56 7.15
C LYS A 227 28.90 -13.10 7.63
N THR A 228 28.60 -12.84 8.89
CA THR A 228 28.74 -11.52 9.55
C THR A 228 30.02 -11.42 10.39
N ALA A 229 30.47 -12.55 10.96
CA ALA A 229 31.75 -12.64 11.66
C ALA A 229 32.91 -12.84 10.68
N ILE A 230 33.45 -11.73 10.15
CA ILE A 230 34.51 -11.73 9.13
C ILE A 230 35.86 -11.22 9.69
N PRO A 231 37.00 -11.54 9.05
CA PRO A 231 38.28 -10.95 9.44
C PRO A 231 38.26 -9.42 9.33
N ALA A 232 38.64 -8.72 10.41
CA ALA A 232 38.55 -7.26 10.53
C ALA A 232 39.25 -6.48 9.39
N ARG A 233 40.26 -7.08 8.74
CA ARG A 233 40.95 -6.49 7.59
C ARG A 233 40.04 -6.26 6.36
N PHE A 234 38.90 -6.95 6.29
CA PHE A 234 37.89 -6.76 5.25
C PHE A 234 36.80 -5.75 5.63
N GLY A 235 36.86 -5.18 6.84
CA GLY A 235 35.89 -4.19 7.32
C GLY A 235 34.76 -4.82 8.13
N SER A 236 33.54 -4.31 7.93
CA SER A 236 32.35 -4.73 8.67
C SER A 236 31.68 -5.96 8.04
N GLY A 237 30.99 -6.76 8.84
CA GLY A 237 30.15 -7.86 8.35
C GLY A 237 28.79 -7.45 7.81
N TRP A 238 28.57 -6.15 7.51
CA TRP A 238 27.28 -5.63 7.07
C TRP A 238 26.92 -6.07 5.65
N THR A 239 27.89 -6.02 4.73
CA THR A 239 27.73 -6.56 3.37
C THR A 239 28.10 -8.03 3.34
N GLY A 240 27.31 -8.91 2.75
CA GLY A 240 27.77 -10.27 2.49
C GLY A 240 26.90 -11.09 1.54
N TYR A 241 27.52 -12.13 0.96
CA TYR A 241 26.88 -12.98 -0.05
C TYR A 241 27.12 -14.49 0.15
N SER A 242 27.95 -14.85 1.11
CA SER A 242 28.28 -16.24 1.42
C SER A 242 27.49 -16.73 2.62
N TRP A 243 26.81 -17.88 2.46
CA TRP A 243 26.08 -18.52 3.53
C TRP A 243 26.90 -18.67 4.82
N ASN A 244 26.28 -18.32 5.94
CA ASN A 244 26.78 -18.65 7.26
C ASN A 244 26.54 -20.14 7.53
N ARG A 245 27.53 -20.98 7.22
CA ARG A 245 27.42 -22.45 7.32
C ARG A 245 27.35 -22.96 8.76
N ASP A 246 27.64 -22.13 9.76
CA ASP A 246 27.44 -22.50 11.16
C ASP A 246 25.95 -22.47 11.54
N LEU A 247 25.19 -21.55 10.96
CA LEU A 247 23.73 -21.44 11.15
C LEU A 247 22.94 -22.26 10.12
N ILE A 248 23.39 -22.24 8.86
CA ILE A 248 22.72 -22.88 7.72
C ILE A 248 23.72 -23.77 6.98
N PRO A 249 24.01 -24.99 7.50
CA PRO A 249 25.04 -25.87 6.92
C PRO A 249 24.73 -26.30 5.47
N ASP A 250 23.45 -26.57 5.18
CA ASP A 250 22.96 -26.97 3.86
C ASP A 250 21.79 -26.08 3.40
N PRO A 251 22.07 -24.93 2.77
CA PRO A 251 21.08 -23.98 2.30
C PRO A 251 20.12 -24.53 1.26
N ALA A 252 20.60 -25.35 0.32
CA ALA A 252 19.74 -25.90 -0.73
C ALA A 252 18.65 -26.81 -0.14
N THR A 253 19.03 -27.68 0.80
CA THR A 253 18.05 -28.50 1.52
C THR A 253 17.10 -27.65 2.37
N PHE A 254 17.63 -26.62 3.04
CA PHE A 254 16.83 -25.70 3.85
C PHE A 254 15.79 -24.92 3.03
N LEU A 255 16.20 -24.30 1.92
CA LEU A 255 15.32 -23.52 1.03
C LEU A 255 14.25 -24.41 0.38
N ASN A 256 14.63 -25.59 -0.13
CA ASN A 256 13.68 -26.56 -0.66
C ASN A 256 12.65 -26.97 0.41
N GLY A 257 13.07 -27.15 1.67
CA GLY A 257 12.15 -27.43 2.77
C GLY A 257 11.15 -26.31 3.05
N LEU A 258 11.51 -25.04 2.83
CA LEU A 258 10.57 -23.91 2.90
C LEU A 258 9.60 -23.90 1.72
N HIS A 259 10.09 -24.20 0.51
CA HIS A 259 9.25 -24.31 -0.69
C HIS A 259 8.23 -25.46 -0.59
N GLU A 260 8.61 -26.62 -0.04
CA GLU A 260 7.70 -27.74 0.23
C GLU A 260 6.58 -27.37 1.21
N ARG A 261 6.78 -26.32 2.03
CA ARG A 261 5.77 -25.76 2.93
C ARG A 261 4.88 -24.70 2.26
N GLY A 262 5.10 -24.42 0.96
CA GLY A 262 4.37 -23.41 0.20
C GLY A 262 4.87 -21.98 0.43
N LEU A 263 6.06 -21.80 1.01
CA LEU A 263 6.63 -20.49 1.30
C LEU A 263 7.54 -20.05 0.16
N LYS A 264 7.52 -18.75 -0.15
CA LYS A 264 8.52 -18.09 -0.97
C LYS A 264 9.63 -17.53 -0.11
N VAL A 265 10.87 -17.49 -0.61
CA VAL A 265 12.04 -17.09 0.18
C VAL A 265 12.70 -15.88 -0.43
N THR A 266 13.01 -14.91 0.42
CA THR A 266 13.88 -13.77 0.10
C THR A 266 14.99 -13.64 1.13
N LEU A 267 16.13 -13.15 0.67
CA LEU A 267 17.28 -12.81 1.49
C LEU A 267 17.44 -11.28 1.53
N ASN A 268 17.77 -10.73 2.69
CA ASN A 268 18.22 -9.36 2.84
C ASN A 268 19.64 -9.21 2.26
N VAL A 269 19.89 -8.15 1.50
CA VAL A 269 21.23 -7.79 1.01
C VAL A 269 21.53 -6.32 1.24
N HIS A 270 22.73 -6.04 1.74
CA HIS A 270 23.32 -4.70 1.84
C HIS A 270 24.56 -4.61 0.97
N PRO A 271 24.48 -4.15 -0.29
CA PRO A 271 25.58 -4.30 -1.24
C PRO A 271 26.72 -3.28 -1.11
N ALA A 272 26.71 -2.43 -0.08
CA ALA A 272 27.50 -1.20 0.03
C ALA A 272 29.02 -1.39 -0.06
N ASP A 273 29.57 -2.46 0.52
CA ASP A 273 31.03 -2.70 0.52
C ASP A 273 31.52 -3.47 -0.72
N GLY A 274 30.64 -3.72 -1.70
CA GLY A 274 30.97 -4.50 -2.89
C GLY A 274 31.23 -5.98 -2.57
N ILE A 275 32.03 -6.66 -3.39
CA ILE A 275 32.31 -8.12 -3.24
C ILE A 275 33.76 -8.31 -2.83
N ARG A 276 33.97 -8.96 -1.67
CA ARG A 276 35.27 -9.01 -0.98
C ARG A 276 35.89 -10.41 -1.02
N ALA A 277 37.20 -10.50 -0.83
CA ALA A 277 37.96 -11.72 -1.08
C ALA A 277 37.61 -12.95 -0.23
N PHE A 278 36.91 -12.77 0.89
CA PHE A 278 36.46 -13.88 1.73
C PHE A 278 35.15 -14.53 1.23
N GLU A 279 34.47 -13.90 0.27
CA GLU A 279 33.20 -14.39 -0.26
C GLU A 279 33.42 -15.63 -1.14
N ASP A 280 32.53 -16.61 -1.05
CA ASP A 280 32.57 -17.86 -1.80
C ASP A 280 32.52 -17.60 -3.32
N ALA A 281 31.82 -16.54 -3.75
CA ALA A 281 31.72 -16.12 -5.14
C ALA A 281 32.94 -15.31 -5.65
N TYR A 282 33.79 -14.80 -4.76
CA TYR A 282 34.88 -13.88 -5.13
C TYR A 282 35.85 -14.43 -6.19
N PRO A 283 36.27 -15.72 -6.19
CA PRO A 283 37.18 -16.21 -7.22
C PRO A 283 36.65 -16.04 -8.66
N MET A 284 35.34 -16.17 -8.86
CA MET A 284 34.71 -15.95 -10.16
C MET A 284 34.61 -14.47 -10.50
N VAL A 285 34.21 -13.65 -9.52
CA VAL A 285 34.11 -12.20 -9.65
C VAL A 285 35.47 -11.57 -9.97
N ALA A 286 36.53 -11.94 -9.23
CA ALA A 286 37.89 -11.47 -9.45
C ALA A 286 38.39 -11.82 -10.86
N LYS A 287 38.08 -13.04 -11.33
CA LYS A 287 38.41 -13.45 -12.70
C LYS A 287 37.66 -12.63 -13.74
N ARG A 288 36.35 -12.38 -13.55
CA ARG A 288 35.53 -11.61 -14.50
C ARG A 288 35.97 -10.15 -14.59
N LEU A 289 36.24 -9.54 -13.44
CA LEU A 289 36.60 -8.13 -13.33
C LEU A 289 38.11 -7.87 -13.50
N GLY A 290 38.93 -8.93 -13.61
CA GLY A 290 40.38 -8.81 -13.77
C GLY A 290 41.10 -8.28 -12.52
N LEU A 291 40.57 -8.59 -11.32
CA LEU A 291 41.12 -8.16 -10.04
C LEU A 291 42.33 -9.01 -9.63
N ASP A 292 43.23 -8.42 -8.85
CA ASP A 292 44.37 -9.13 -8.26
C ASP A 292 43.92 -10.00 -7.07
N ALA A 293 43.58 -11.25 -7.38
CA ALA A 293 43.15 -12.23 -6.39
C ALA A 293 44.24 -12.56 -5.34
N GLU A 294 45.53 -12.47 -5.69
CA GLU A 294 46.64 -12.71 -4.74
C GLU A 294 46.74 -11.58 -3.70
N LYS A 295 46.42 -10.34 -4.12
CA LYS A 295 46.33 -9.18 -3.22
C LYS A 295 44.96 -9.01 -2.58
N GLU A 296 44.01 -9.90 -2.86
CA GLU A 296 42.65 -9.83 -2.32
C GLU A 296 41.95 -8.49 -2.66
N GLU A 297 42.18 -7.98 -3.87
CA GLU A 297 41.57 -6.74 -4.36
C GLU A 297 40.04 -6.85 -4.43
N ALA A 298 39.32 -6.09 -3.60
CA ALA A 298 37.86 -6.12 -3.58
C ALA A 298 37.24 -5.55 -4.86
N ALA A 299 36.15 -6.16 -5.32
CA ALA A 299 35.28 -5.56 -6.32
C ALA A 299 34.49 -4.44 -5.64
N SER A 300 34.97 -3.19 -5.75
CA SER A 300 34.30 -2.03 -5.17
C SER A 300 32.91 -1.87 -5.76
N PHE A 301 31.93 -1.52 -4.92
CA PHE A 301 30.55 -1.31 -5.36
C PHE A 301 30.47 -0.21 -6.42
N ASP A 302 30.07 -0.58 -7.64
CA ASP A 302 29.81 0.35 -8.74
C ASP A 302 28.65 -0.18 -9.58
N PHE A 303 27.42 0.02 -9.11
CA PHE A 303 26.24 -0.42 -9.84
C PHE A 303 25.99 0.34 -11.15
N TYR A 304 26.75 1.41 -11.42
CA TYR A 304 26.74 2.11 -12.70
C TYR A 304 27.58 1.36 -13.76
N SER A 305 28.56 0.54 -13.35
CA SER A 305 29.37 -0.30 -14.25
C SER A 305 28.62 -1.55 -14.74
N PRO A 306 28.46 -1.75 -16.07
CA PRO A 306 27.89 -2.98 -16.61
C PRO A 306 28.65 -4.24 -16.18
N ALA A 307 29.99 -4.19 -16.15
CA ALA A 307 30.82 -5.32 -15.77
C ALA A 307 30.60 -5.71 -14.29
N PHE A 308 30.44 -4.73 -13.39
CA PHE A 308 30.11 -5.00 -12.00
C PHE A 308 28.72 -5.62 -11.87
N ARG A 309 27.71 -5.09 -12.57
CA ARG A 309 26.35 -5.66 -12.56
C ARG A 309 26.34 -7.10 -13.05
N GLU A 310 27.05 -7.39 -14.14
CA GLU A 310 27.17 -8.75 -14.68
C GLU A 310 27.79 -9.71 -13.64
N ALA A 311 28.91 -9.32 -13.01
CA ALA A 311 29.51 -10.11 -11.93
C ALA A 311 28.55 -10.27 -10.72
N TYR A 312 27.89 -9.19 -10.33
CA TYR A 312 26.96 -9.16 -9.21
C TYR A 312 25.77 -10.08 -9.45
N PHE A 313 25.13 -10.05 -10.61
CA PHE A 313 24.00 -10.92 -10.89
C PHE A 313 24.45 -12.35 -11.20
N GLU A 314 25.30 -12.56 -12.21
CA GLU A 314 25.61 -13.91 -12.69
C GLU A 314 26.49 -14.72 -11.74
N ASP A 315 27.50 -14.11 -11.12
CA ASP A 315 28.45 -14.85 -10.28
C ASP A 315 28.03 -14.90 -8.81
N VAL A 316 27.18 -13.98 -8.36
CA VAL A 316 26.76 -13.88 -6.94
C VAL A 316 25.29 -14.24 -6.72
N HIS A 317 24.35 -13.60 -7.41
CA HIS A 317 22.91 -13.76 -7.10
C HIS A 317 22.30 -14.98 -7.78
N HIS A 318 22.59 -15.23 -9.05
CA HIS A 318 22.03 -16.36 -9.80
C HIS A 318 22.34 -17.72 -9.15
N PRO A 319 23.56 -17.99 -8.63
CA PRO A 319 23.83 -19.24 -7.91
C PRO A 319 23.04 -19.39 -6.60
N LEU A 320 22.65 -18.29 -5.95
CA LEU A 320 21.81 -18.31 -4.75
C LEU A 320 20.33 -18.53 -5.13
N GLU A 321 19.91 -17.97 -6.25
CA GLU A 321 18.58 -18.21 -6.82
C GLU A 321 18.41 -19.64 -7.31
N ASP A 322 19.43 -20.23 -7.94
CA ASP A 322 19.45 -21.65 -8.32
C ASP A 322 19.33 -22.59 -7.11
N GLN A 323 19.69 -22.12 -5.91
CA GLN A 323 19.50 -22.85 -4.65
C GLN A 323 18.07 -22.73 -4.07
N GLY A 324 17.28 -21.76 -4.53
CA GLY A 324 15.89 -21.57 -4.11
C GLY A 324 15.52 -20.17 -3.62
N VAL A 325 16.37 -19.14 -3.81
CA VAL A 325 15.95 -17.75 -3.54
C VAL A 325 14.99 -17.27 -4.63
N ASP A 326 13.78 -16.83 -4.24
CA ASP A 326 12.74 -16.42 -5.17
C ASP A 326 12.88 -14.95 -5.59
N PHE A 327 13.22 -14.07 -4.65
CA PHE A 327 13.42 -12.63 -4.87
C PHE A 327 14.35 -12.02 -3.79
N TRP A 328 14.63 -10.72 -3.90
CA TRP A 328 15.60 -10.02 -3.06
C TRP A 328 14.99 -8.88 -2.25
N TRP A 329 15.41 -8.77 -0.98
CA TRP A 329 15.23 -7.59 -0.15
C TRP A 329 16.50 -6.75 -0.21
N ILE A 330 16.41 -5.63 -0.90
CA ILE A 330 17.51 -4.70 -1.14
C ILE A 330 17.43 -3.59 -0.09
N ASP A 331 18.32 -3.65 0.89
CA ASP A 331 18.34 -2.67 1.97
C ASP A 331 19.52 -1.71 1.85
N TRP A 332 19.24 -0.54 1.26
CA TRP A 332 20.23 0.50 1.00
C TRP A 332 20.01 1.72 1.88
N GLN A 333 20.95 1.99 2.79
CA GLN A 333 20.91 3.09 3.77
C GLN A 333 22.06 4.10 3.58
N GLN A 334 22.94 3.88 2.60
CA GLN A 334 24.20 4.63 2.45
C GLN A 334 24.04 5.97 1.71
N GLY A 335 22.81 6.43 1.53
CA GLY A 335 22.47 7.70 0.87
C GLY A 335 22.61 7.64 -0.65
N SER A 336 22.71 8.80 -1.29
CA SER A 336 22.70 8.97 -2.75
C SER A 336 24.09 9.22 -3.36
N HIS A 337 25.16 8.87 -2.64
CA HIS A 337 26.53 9.10 -3.10
C HIS A 337 26.88 8.20 -4.29
N GLY A 338 27.22 8.82 -5.42
CA GLY A 338 27.55 8.12 -6.66
C GLY A 338 27.38 9.03 -7.87
N LYS A 339 27.50 8.48 -9.08
CA LYS A 339 27.09 9.21 -10.30
C LYS A 339 25.58 9.42 -10.28
N MET A 340 24.84 8.32 -10.10
CA MET A 340 23.40 8.26 -9.92
C MET A 340 23.11 7.62 -8.57
N ASP A 341 21.93 7.89 -8.00
CA ASP A 341 21.50 7.29 -6.74
C ASP A 341 21.56 5.75 -6.82
N PRO A 342 22.37 5.09 -5.97
CA PRO A 342 22.49 3.64 -6.01
C PRO A 342 21.19 2.89 -5.74
N LEU A 343 20.30 3.41 -4.88
CA LEU A 343 19.02 2.76 -4.59
C LEU A 343 18.17 2.65 -5.86
N TRP A 344 18.18 3.71 -6.69
CA TRP A 344 17.44 3.67 -7.95
C TRP A 344 17.98 2.60 -8.89
N LEU A 345 19.30 2.56 -9.08
CA LEU A 345 19.95 1.58 -9.94
C LEU A 345 19.71 0.16 -9.42
N LEU A 346 19.80 -0.05 -8.11
CA LEU A 346 19.53 -1.32 -7.46
C LEU A 346 18.08 -1.76 -7.73
N ASN A 347 17.10 -0.90 -7.47
CA ASN A 347 15.69 -1.21 -7.71
C ASN A 347 15.43 -1.58 -9.17
N HIS A 348 15.95 -0.78 -10.10
CA HIS A 348 15.77 -1.01 -11.52
C HIS A 348 16.36 -2.34 -11.99
N TYR A 349 17.65 -2.56 -11.77
CA TYR A 349 18.30 -3.76 -12.33
C TYR A 349 17.97 -5.03 -11.57
N HIS A 350 17.73 -4.99 -10.25
CA HIS A 350 17.25 -6.19 -9.55
C HIS A 350 15.85 -6.59 -10.02
N TYR A 351 14.96 -5.62 -10.26
CA TYR A 351 13.64 -5.93 -10.78
C TYR A 351 13.70 -6.52 -12.20
N LEU A 352 14.50 -5.93 -13.10
CA LEU A 352 14.71 -6.47 -14.45
C LEU A 352 15.34 -7.87 -14.41
N ASP A 353 16.36 -8.06 -13.57
CA ASP A 353 17.00 -9.36 -13.40
C ASP A 353 16.01 -10.39 -12.85
N ASN A 354 15.18 -10.04 -11.87
CA ASN A 354 14.16 -10.96 -11.34
C ASN A 354 13.11 -11.36 -12.41
N CYS A 355 12.71 -10.42 -13.28
CA CYS A 355 11.81 -10.68 -14.40
C CYS A 355 12.38 -11.65 -15.46
N ARG A 356 13.70 -11.88 -15.50
CA ARG A 356 14.34 -12.78 -16.49
C ARG A 356 13.80 -14.21 -16.47
N LYS A 357 13.23 -14.64 -15.34
CA LYS A 357 12.66 -15.98 -15.16
C LYS A 357 11.29 -16.16 -15.83
N GLY A 358 10.75 -15.12 -16.48
CA GLY A 358 9.44 -15.16 -17.14
C GLY A 358 8.25 -15.20 -16.18
N GLN A 359 8.47 -14.81 -14.91
CA GLN A 359 7.45 -14.67 -13.87
C GLN A 359 7.31 -13.18 -13.51
N ALA A 360 6.18 -12.78 -12.91
CA ALA A 360 6.02 -11.44 -12.36
C ALA A 360 7.13 -11.14 -11.34
N GLY A 361 7.97 -10.15 -11.66
CA GLY A 361 9.12 -9.80 -10.83
C GLY A 361 8.69 -9.22 -9.48
N LEU A 362 9.49 -9.44 -8.44
CA LEU A 362 9.31 -8.85 -7.13
C LEU A 362 10.65 -8.39 -6.56
N ILE A 363 10.66 -7.22 -5.94
CA ILE A 363 11.73 -6.81 -5.03
C ILE A 363 11.09 -6.17 -3.80
N LEU A 364 11.80 -6.21 -2.68
CA LEU A 364 11.49 -5.40 -1.50
C LEU A 364 12.61 -4.37 -1.32
N SER A 365 12.30 -3.08 -1.35
CA SER A 365 13.29 -2.02 -1.16
C SER A 365 12.67 -0.71 -0.64
N ARG A 366 13.45 0.38 -0.63
CA ARG A 366 13.05 1.70 -0.15
C ARG A 366 12.56 2.58 -1.31
N TYR A 367 11.90 3.70 -0.98
CA TYR A 367 11.44 4.66 -1.99
C TYR A 367 12.63 5.42 -2.62
N GLY A 368 12.78 5.28 -3.94
CA GLY A 368 13.86 5.91 -4.72
C GLY A 368 13.49 7.26 -5.33
N GLY A 369 12.26 7.76 -5.14
CA GLY A 369 11.73 8.95 -5.80
C GLY A 369 10.67 8.64 -6.87
N PRO A 370 10.12 9.67 -7.55
CA PRO A 370 9.07 9.51 -8.56
C PRO A 370 9.47 8.50 -9.64
N GLY A 371 8.54 7.62 -10.03
CA GLY A 371 8.80 6.53 -10.98
C GLY A 371 9.26 5.21 -10.34
N SER A 372 9.58 5.20 -9.04
CA SER A 372 9.99 3.99 -8.31
C SER A 372 8.87 2.95 -8.17
N HIS A 373 7.61 3.33 -8.34
CA HIS A 373 6.46 2.42 -8.25
C HIS A 373 6.49 1.29 -9.28
N ARG A 374 7.31 1.41 -10.32
CA ARG A 374 7.63 0.34 -11.26
C ARG A 374 8.37 -0.84 -10.62
N TYR A 375 8.91 -0.66 -9.41
CA TYR A 375 9.69 -1.66 -8.68
C TYR A 375 8.99 -1.95 -7.34
N PRO A 376 8.29 -3.08 -7.24
CA PRO A 376 6.95 -3.08 -6.67
C PRO A 376 6.80 -2.85 -5.17
N ILE A 377 7.74 -3.20 -4.29
CA ILE A 377 7.48 -3.09 -2.85
C ILE A 377 8.45 -2.11 -2.19
N GLY A 378 7.88 -1.00 -1.70
CA GLY A 378 8.52 -0.06 -0.78
C GLY A 378 8.43 -0.54 0.67
N PHE A 379 9.33 -0.10 1.56
CA PHE A 379 9.09 -0.16 3.00
C PHE A 379 9.48 1.08 3.77
N SER A 380 8.77 1.31 4.88
CA SER A 380 8.95 2.48 5.75
C SER A 380 10.29 2.56 6.46
N GLY A 381 11.10 1.51 6.52
CA GLY A 381 12.31 1.51 7.33
C GLY A 381 12.09 1.36 8.83
N ASP A 382 13.15 1.68 9.56
CA ASP A 382 13.42 1.21 10.92
C ASP A 382 12.76 2.10 11.98
N THR A 383 11.42 2.03 12.04
CA THR A 383 10.62 2.83 12.98
C THR A 383 10.79 2.45 14.44
N ILE A 384 10.59 3.43 15.33
CA ILE A 384 10.61 3.22 16.78
C ILE A 384 9.29 2.59 17.26
N VAL A 385 9.37 1.60 18.17
CA VAL A 385 8.18 0.94 18.74
C VAL A 385 7.47 1.86 19.76
N THR A 386 6.61 2.75 19.27
CA THR A 386 5.83 3.74 20.05
C THR A 386 4.42 3.94 19.49
N TRP A 387 3.51 4.49 20.31
CA TRP A 387 2.18 4.90 19.86
C TRP A 387 2.24 6.05 18.86
N GLU A 388 3.20 6.96 19.02
CA GLU A 388 3.47 8.08 18.11
C GLU A 388 3.79 7.56 16.70
N SER A 389 4.67 6.56 16.59
CA SER A 389 4.99 5.93 15.31
C SER A 389 3.78 5.23 14.70
N LEU A 390 3.02 4.46 15.48
CA LEU A 390 1.77 3.86 14.99
C LEU A 390 0.77 4.94 14.52
N ALA A 391 0.67 6.07 15.20
CA ALA A 391 -0.23 7.16 14.83
C ALA A 391 0.14 7.83 13.50
N PHE A 392 1.40 7.74 13.05
CA PHE A 392 1.84 8.29 11.78
C PHE A 392 1.73 7.31 10.61
N GLN A 393 1.86 6.01 10.87
CA GLN A 393 1.93 4.97 9.83
C GLN A 393 0.73 4.92 8.87
N PRO A 394 -0.54 5.06 9.30
CA PRO A 394 -1.68 5.11 8.38
C PRO A 394 -1.61 6.29 7.42
N TYR A 395 -1.32 7.49 7.93
CA TYR A 395 -1.15 8.69 7.10
C TYR A 395 -0.01 8.49 6.08
N PHE A 396 1.16 8.08 6.55
CA PHE A 396 2.34 7.80 5.72
C PHE A 396 2.09 6.77 4.62
N THR A 397 1.35 5.70 4.94
CA THR A 397 0.96 4.66 3.98
C THR A 397 -0.04 5.21 2.96
N SER A 398 -1.04 5.98 3.41
CA SER A 398 -2.08 6.51 2.52
C SER A 398 -1.57 7.57 1.54
N THR A 399 -0.65 8.43 1.98
CA THR A 399 -0.10 9.50 1.13
C THR A 399 0.92 9.00 0.12
N ALA A 400 1.50 7.80 0.31
CA ALA A 400 2.35 7.18 -0.71
C ALA A 400 1.62 7.01 -2.06
N SER A 401 0.30 6.79 -2.04
CA SER A 401 -0.54 6.75 -3.24
C SER A 401 -0.62 8.08 -3.99
N ASN A 402 -0.32 9.23 -3.37
CA ASN A 402 -0.31 10.54 -4.04
C ASN A 402 0.90 10.74 -4.97
N ILE A 403 1.88 9.85 -4.92
CA ILE A 403 3.00 9.78 -5.87
C ILE A 403 3.04 8.43 -6.61
N GLY A 404 1.88 7.75 -6.64
CA GLY A 404 1.70 6.48 -7.32
C GLY A 404 2.37 5.27 -6.67
N TYR A 405 3.01 5.42 -5.50
CA TYR A 405 3.72 4.31 -4.86
C TYR A 405 2.80 3.54 -3.89
N THR A 406 1.83 2.84 -4.49
CA THR A 406 0.73 2.19 -3.75
C THR A 406 1.12 0.93 -2.97
N TRP A 407 2.20 0.25 -3.35
CA TRP A 407 2.60 -1.03 -2.76
C TRP A 407 3.67 -0.80 -1.70
N TRP A 408 3.17 -0.61 -0.48
CA TRP A 408 3.96 -0.21 0.67
C TRP A 408 3.94 -1.27 1.78
N SER A 409 5.09 -1.50 2.39
CA SER A 409 5.28 -2.33 3.57
C SER A 409 5.82 -1.48 4.74
N HIS A 410 5.67 -2.00 5.95
CA HIS A 410 6.21 -1.40 7.16
C HIS A 410 6.42 -2.52 8.18
N ASP A 411 7.21 -2.26 9.21
CA ASP A 411 7.49 -3.26 10.23
C ASP A 411 6.33 -3.32 11.23
N ILE A 412 5.49 -4.34 11.07
CA ILE A 412 4.30 -4.49 11.91
C ILE A 412 4.69 -4.70 13.37
N GLY A 413 4.24 -3.79 14.22
CA GLY A 413 4.61 -3.69 15.63
C GLY A 413 5.89 -2.90 15.89
N GLY A 414 6.43 -2.19 14.89
CA GLY A 414 7.64 -1.37 14.95
C GLY A 414 8.96 -2.16 14.89
N HIS A 415 10.04 -1.49 14.47
CA HIS A 415 11.33 -2.12 14.18
C HIS A 415 12.24 -2.23 15.40
N MET A 416 12.57 -1.09 16.03
CA MET A 416 13.62 -0.98 17.05
C MET A 416 13.26 -0.07 18.21
N ARG A 417 14.10 -0.10 19.26
CA ARG A 417 14.00 0.80 20.43
C ARG A 417 12.58 0.74 21.03
N GLY A 418 12.12 1.81 21.67
CA GLY A 418 10.77 1.88 22.23
C GLY A 418 10.56 1.02 23.48
N TYR A 419 9.33 0.52 23.67
CA TYR A 419 8.92 -0.23 24.85
C TYR A 419 7.96 -1.38 24.50
N TYR A 420 7.86 -2.37 25.39
CA TYR A 420 6.87 -3.44 25.28
C TYR A 420 5.49 -2.94 25.68
N ASP A 421 4.53 -3.10 24.77
CA ASP A 421 3.10 -2.86 24.99
C ASP A 421 2.35 -3.82 24.04
N GLU A 422 1.57 -4.74 24.60
CA GLU A 422 0.85 -5.74 23.80
C GLU A 422 -0.37 -5.17 23.08
N ASP A 423 -0.98 -4.10 23.62
CA ASP A 423 -2.05 -3.39 22.93
C ASP A 423 -1.51 -2.65 21.71
N LEU A 424 -0.34 -2.01 21.85
CA LEU A 424 0.38 -1.38 20.73
C LEU A 424 0.68 -2.41 19.63
N ALA A 425 1.27 -3.55 19.99
CA ALA A 425 1.59 -4.61 19.03
C ALA A 425 0.34 -5.16 18.32
N LEU A 426 -0.75 -5.36 19.07
CA LEU A 426 -2.01 -5.83 18.50
C LEU A 426 -2.65 -4.79 17.57
N ARG A 427 -2.73 -3.52 17.99
CA ARG A 427 -3.29 -2.43 17.16
C ARG A 427 -2.49 -2.24 15.87
N TRP A 428 -1.17 -2.34 15.95
CA TRP A 428 -0.30 -2.28 14.78
C TRP A 428 -0.54 -3.46 13.83
N LEU A 429 -0.70 -4.68 14.36
CA LEU A 429 -1.05 -5.84 13.52
C LEU A 429 -2.43 -5.69 12.87
N GLN A 430 -3.42 -5.19 13.61
CA GLN A 430 -4.76 -4.95 13.06
C GLN A 430 -4.71 -3.95 11.89
N PHE A 431 -3.94 -2.86 12.03
CA PHE A 431 -3.66 -1.95 10.92
C PHE A 431 -2.91 -2.63 9.77
N GLY A 432 -1.90 -3.45 10.07
CA GLY A 432 -1.08 -4.16 9.08
C GLY A 432 -1.88 -5.07 8.16
N VAL A 433 -2.90 -5.76 8.69
CA VAL A 433 -3.81 -6.61 7.88
C VAL A 433 -4.50 -5.82 6.76
N PHE A 434 -4.80 -4.54 7.01
CA PHE A 434 -5.41 -3.60 6.07
C PHE A 434 -4.40 -2.63 5.43
N SER A 435 -3.11 -2.97 5.45
CA SER A 435 -2.05 -2.27 4.70
C SER A 435 -1.74 -3.00 3.37
N PRO A 436 -1.03 -2.38 2.42
CA PRO A 436 -0.76 -3.02 1.13
C PRO A 436 0.01 -4.34 1.25
N ILE A 437 1.08 -4.38 2.06
CA ILE A 437 1.87 -5.59 2.34
C ILE A 437 1.90 -5.86 3.86
N ASN A 438 1.63 -7.11 4.26
CA ASN A 438 1.57 -7.53 5.66
C ASN A 438 2.85 -8.25 6.10
N ARG A 439 3.86 -7.47 6.54
CA ARG A 439 5.17 -7.97 6.97
C ARG A 439 5.42 -7.78 8.45
N LEU A 440 5.55 -8.89 9.19
CA LEU A 440 6.07 -8.86 10.55
C LEU A 440 7.59 -8.80 10.48
N HIS A 441 8.19 -7.86 11.19
CA HIS A 441 9.64 -7.67 11.22
C HIS A 441 10.08 -6.93 12.49
N SER A 442 11.32 -7.15 12.92
CA SER A 442 11.95 -6.41 14.02
C SER A 442 13.47 -6.57 14.02
N SER A 443 14.13 -5.66 14.73
CA SER A 443 15.56 -5.68 15.04
C SER A 443 16.01 -6.89 15.85
N CYS A 444 17.34 -7.15 15.85
CA CYS A 444 17.99 -8.21 16.61
C CYS A 444 18.00 -7.92 18.12
N ASN A 445 16.83 -8.07 18.73
CA ASN A 445 16.60 -7.98 20.15
C ASN A 445 15.71 -9.16 20.58
N ALA A 446 16.19 -9.93 21.56
CA ALA A 446 15.50 -11.12 22.07
C ALA A 446 14.08 -10.81 22.59
N PHE A 447 13.85 -9.58 23.08
CA PHE A 447 12.59 -9.14 23.66
C PHE A 447 11.64 -8.46 22.65
N ASN A 448 12.10 -8.13 21.44
CA ASN A 448 11.28 -7.50 20.40
C ASN A 448 10.89 -8.53 19.34
N SER A 449 10.11 -9.50 19.77
CA SER A 449 9.66 -10.66 18.99
C SER A 449 8.21 -10.43 18.55
N LYS A 450 7.84 -10.94 17.36
CA LYS A 450 6.51 -10.71 16.75
C LYS A 450 5.64 -11.97 16.73
N GLU A 451 6.15 -13.07 17.27
CA GLU A 451 5.46 -14.34 17.35
C GLU A 451 4.25 -14.24 18.29
N PRO A 452 3.02 -14.60 17.85
CA PRO A 452 1.81 -14.43 18.66
C PRO A 452 1.85 -15.07 20.05
N TRP A 453 2.54 -16.21 20.20
CA TRP A 453 2.57 -17.01 21.42
C TRP A 453 3.51 -16.48 22.52
N PHE A 454 4.15 -15.32 22.32
CA PHE A 454 4.87 -14.63 23.40
C PHE A 454 4.05 -13.55 24.08
N TYR A 455 2.83 -13.29 23.61
CA TYR A 455 1.90 -12.34 24.21
C TYR A 455 0.90 -13.04 25.15
N SER A 456 0.08 -12.25 25.85
CA SER A 456 -1.00 -12.79 26.69
C SER A 456 -1.93 -13.73 25.88
N PRO A 457 -2.60 -14.71 26.52
CA PRO A 457 -3.45 -15.66 25.80
C PRO A 457 -4.51 -15.02 24.91
N GLU A 458 -5.06 -13.87 25.32
CA GLU A 458 -6.05 -13.14 24.53
C GLU A 458 -5.41 -12.44 23.33
N THR A 459 -4.31 -11.70 23.53
CA THR A 459 -3.58 -11.07 22.42
C THR A 459 -3.07 -12.11 21.43
N CYS A 460 -2.52 -13.22 21.90
CA CYS A 460 -2.11 -14.35 21.07
C CYS A 460 -3.27 -14.87 20.19
N ARG A 461 -4.46 -15.07 20.77
CA ARG A 461 -5.65 -15.51 20.04
C ARG A 461 -6.05 -14.51 18.96
N LEU A 462 -6.08 -13.22 19.30
CA LEU A 462 -6.46 -12.14 18.39
C LEU A 462 -5.44 -11.94 17.26
N MET A 463 -4.14 -11.96 17.56
CA MET A 463 -3.11 -11.90 16.52
C MET A 463 -3.24 -13.05 15.51
N LYS A 464 -3.48 -14.28 15.99
CA LYS A 464 -3.72 -15.43 15.10
C LYS A 464 -4.98 -15.25 14.24
N GLN A 465 -6.05 -14.69 14.81
CA GLN A 465 -7.28 -14.39 14.08
C GLN A 465 -7.03 -13.37 12.94
N TYR A 466 -6.30 -12.29 13.22
CA TYR A 466 -5.98 -11.27 12.21
C TYR A 466 -5.04 -11.77 11.12
N LEU A 467 -4.04 -12.59 11.46
CA LEU A 467 -3.18 -13.21 10.45
C LEU A 467 -3.95 -14.18 9.54
N ARG A 468 -4.96 -14.91 10.06
CA ARG A 468 -5.87 -15.68 9.21
C ARG A 468 -6.76 -14.79 8.36
N LEU A 469 -7.26 -13.67 8.90
CA LEU A 469 -8.06 -12.70 8.15
C LEU A 469 -7.29 -12.15 6.95
N ARG A 470 -6.00 -11.82 7.12
CA ARG A 470 -5.15 -11.37 6.00
C ARG A 470 -5.10 -12.38 4.85
N HIS A 471 -4.88 -13.67 5.14
CA HIS A 471 -4.90 -14.70 4.09
C HIS A 471 -6.32 -14.93 3.54
N SER A 472 -7.35 -14.81 4.39
CA SER A 472 -8.74 -14.91 3.94
C SER A 472 -9.05 -13.84 2.89
N LEU A 473 -8.45 -12.65 2.98
CA LEU A 473 -8.64 -11.56 2.03
C LEU A 473 -7.89 -11.74 0.69
N LEU A 474 -7.08 -12.79 0.49
CA LEU A 474 -6.30 -12.96 -0.75
C LEU A 474 -7.12 -12.87 -2.06
N PRO A 475 -8.36 -13.41 -2.17
CA PRO A 475 -9.18 -13.22 -3.36
C PRO A 475 -9.50 -11.74 -3.64
N TYR A 476 -9.91 -10.99 -2.61
CA TYR A 476 -10.16 -9.55 -2.71
C TYR A 476 -8.87 -8.77 -3.05
N LEU A 477 -7.79 -9.00 -2.30
CA LEU A 477 -6.51 -8.30 -2.48
C LEU A 477 -5.92 -8.53 -3.87
N TYR A 478 -5.99 -9.76 -4.39
CA TYR A 478 -5.48 -10.05 -5.72
C TYR A 478 -6.32 -9.39 -6.81
N THR A 479 -7.64 -9.30 -6.63
CA THR A 479 -8.51 -8.53 -7.53
C THR A 479 -8.12 -7.04 -7.54
N MET A 480 -7.88 -6.45 -6.36
CA MET A 480 -7.41 -5.07 -6.26
C MET A 480 -6.00 -4.90 -6.84
N ASN A 481 -5.15 -5.92 -6.74
CA ASN A 481 -3.83 -5.91 -7.36
C ASN A 481 -3.91 -5.85 -8.90
N VAL A 482 -4.86 -6.59 -9.50
CA VAL A 482 -5.14 -6.49 -10.93
C VAL A 482 -5.68 -5.10 -11.29
N ALA A 483 -6.59 -4.54 -10.50
CA ALA A 483 -7.11 -3.18 -10.73
C ALA A 483 -6.01 -2.10 -10.63
N THR A 484 -5.06 -2.23 -9.69
CA THR A 484 -3.88 -1.37 -9.62
C THR A 484 -3.08 -1.42 -10.91
N HIS A 485 -2.81 -2.63 -11.42
CA HIS A 485 -1.96 -2.83 -12.60
C HIS A 485 -2.65 -2.44 -13.92
N GLU A 486 -3.91 -2.85 -14.12
CA GLU A 486 -4.64 -2.66 -15.38
C GLU A 486 -5.35 -1.31 -15.46
N GLU A 487 -5.80 -0.76 -14.32
CA GLU A 487 -6.64 0.46 -14.27
C GLU A 487 -5.97 1.65 -13.58
N GLY A 488 -4.84 1.45 -12.89
CA GLY A 488 -4.15 2.49 -12.14
C GLY A 488 -4.86 2.90 -10.84
N LEU A 489 -5.69 2.02 -10.27
CA LEU A 489 -6.43 2.29 -9.03
C LEU A 489 -5.67 1.77 -7.81
N PRO A 490 -5.11 2.63 -6.94
CA PRO A 490 -4.38 2.18 -5.75
C PRO A 490 -5.26 1.36 -4.80
N LEU A 491 -4.67 0.38 -4.11
CA LEU A 491 -5.38 -0.38 -3.06
C LEU A 491 -5.76 0.52 -1.87
N VAL A 492 -4.84 1.40 -1.45
CA VAL A 492 -5.10 2.38 -0.38
C VAL A 492 -5.34 3.74 -1.01
N GLN A 493 -6.54 4.28 -0.82
CA GLN A 493 -6.94 5.58 -1.39
C GLN A 493 -7.37 6.53 -0.27
N PRO A 494 -6.70 7.68 -0.10
CA PRO A 494 -7.18 8.73 0.80
C PRO A 494 -8.61 9.15 0.44
N LEU A 495 -9.42 9.50 1.44
CA LEU A 495 -10.87 9.76 1.21
C LEU A 495 -11.11 10.90 0.21
N TYR A 496 -10.24 11.90 0.19
CA TYR A 496 -10.33 13.04 -0.71
C TYR A 496 -10.20 12.67 -2.19
N TYR A 497 -9.80 11.44 -2.54
CA TYR A 497 -9.87 10.95 -3.94
C TYR A 497 -11.30 10.90 -4.47
N HIS A 498 -12.26 10.54 -3.61
CA HIS A 498 -13.67 10.45 -3.98
C HIS A 498 -14.51 11.62 -3.48
N TYR A 499 -14.02 12.34 -2.46
CA TYR A 499 -14.70 13.49 -1.86
C TYR A 499 -13.80 14.74 -1.85
N PRO A 500 -13.29 15.18 -3.01
CA PRO A 500 -12.31 16.27 -3.04
C PRO A 500 -12.90 17.66 -2.72
N ASN A 501 -14.24 17.76 -2.59
CA ASN A 501 -14.92 19.00 -2.24
C ASN A 501 -15.28 19.11 -0.75
N GLU A 502 -15.08 18.03 0.02
CA GLU A 502 -15.37 17.97 1.45
C GLU A 502 -14.06 18.17 2.24
N GLU A 503 -14.00 19.20 3.09
CA GLU A 503 -12.77 19.49 3.86
C GLU A 503 -12.42 18.35 4.81
N GLU A 504 -13.46 17.75 5.38
CA GLU A 504 -13.37 16.66 6.34
C GLU A 504 -12.64 15.44 5.77
N ALA A 505 -12.70 15.23 4.45
CA ALA A 505 -11.97 14.16 3.76
C ALA A 505 -10.44 14.36 3.83
N TYR A 506 -9.97 15.61 3.84
CA TYR A 506 -8.55 15.97 3.98
C TYR A 506 -8.09 15.95 5.44
N GLU A 507 -8.98 16.23 6.39
CA GLU A 507 -8.69 16.17 7.82
C GLU A 507 -8.60 14.73 8.36
N ALA A 508 -9.25 13.77 7.69
CA ALA A 508 -9.27 12.35 8.04
C ALA A 508 -7.98 11.61 7.64
N LYS A 509 -6.82 12.04 8.16
CA LYS A 509 -5.49 11.54 7.78
C LYS A 509 -5.26 10.04 7.99
N ASN A 510 -5.86 9.48 9.04
CA ASN A 510 -5.76 8.06 9.39
C ASN A 510 -7.04 7.30 9.01
N GLN A 511 -7.62 7.64 7.87
CA GLN A 511 -8.79 6.98 7.31
C GLN A 511 -8.66 6.92 5.79
N TYR A 512 -8.93 5.75 5.22
CA TYR A 512 -8.75 5.52 3.78
C TYR A 512 -9.71 4.45 3.27
N PHE A 513 -9.95 4.47 1.96
CA PHE A 513 -10.55 3.33 1.28
C PHE A 513 -9.51 2.25 1.06
N PHE A 514 -9.91 1.01 1.31
CA PHE A 514 -9.11 -0.19 1.12
C PHE A 514 -9.75 -1.03 0.01
N GLY A 515 -9.32 -0.77 -1.22
CA GLY A 515 -9.93 -1.27 -2.44
C GLY A 515 -11.30 -0.64 -2.70
N SER A 516 -12.16 -1.35 -3.44
CA SER A 516 -13.45 -0.82 -3.90
C SER A 516 -14.59 -0.89 -2.87
N GLU A 517 -14.46 -1.73 -1.84
CA GLU A 517 -15.58 -2.10 -0.95
C GLU A 517 -15.46 -1.62 0.49
N LEU A 518 -14.23 -1.43 1.00
CA LEU A 518 -13.96 -1.21 2.42
C LEU A 518 -13.40 0.19 2.70
N MET A 519 -13.74 0.73 3.87
CA MET A 519 -13.16 1.94 4.44
C MET A 519 -12.60 1.60 5.82
N VAL A 520 -11.34 1.95 6.08
CA VAL A 520 -10.61 1.56 7.29
C VAL A 520 -10.22 2.80 8.06
N ALA A 521 -10.40 2.76 9.39
CA ALA A 521 -9.95 3.81 10.30
C ALA A 521 -9.17 3.17 11.46
N PRO A 522 -7.84 3.07 11.35
CA PRO A 522 -7.05 2.41 12.38
C PRO A 522 -7.10 3.13 13.72
N ILE A 523 -7.22 2.34 14.81
CA ILE A 523 -7.05 2.84 16.17
C ILE A 523 -5.56 2.86 16.49
N THR A 524 -5.02 4.05 16.72
CA THR A 524 -3.60 4.29 17.01
C THR A 524 -3.38 4.84 18.42
N GLU A 525 -4.28 4.50 19.35
CA GLU A 525 -4.24 4.92 20.75
C GLU A 525 -4.49 3.70 21.67
N ALA A 526 -3.97 3.80 22.90
CA ALA A 526 -4.13 2.77 23.91
C ALA A 526 -5.59 2.62 24.38
N LEU A 527 -5.92 1.44 24.91
CA LEU A 527 -7.25 1.17 25.48
C LEU A 527 -7.53 2.04 26.71
N ASP A 528 -8.77 2.53 26.80
CA ASP A 528 -9.27 3.11 28.05
C ASP A 528 -9.33 2.01 29.14
N PRO A 529 -8.74 2.24 30.33
CA PRO A 529 -8.64 1.22 31.37
C PRO A 529 -9.97 0.89 32.06
N VAL A 530 -10.99 1.75 31.94
CA VAL A 530 -12.33 1.53 32.52
C VAL A 530 -13.21 0.78 31.54
N PHE A 531 -13.24 1.24 30.29
CA PHE A 531 -14.13 0.70 29.26
C PHE A 531 -13.50 -0.41 28.41
N HIS A 532 -12.20 -0.66 28.56
CA HIS A 532 -11.43 -1.64 27.78
C HIS A 532 -11.63 -1.47 26.27
N SER A 533 -11.72 -0.21 25.83
CA SER A 533 -11.94 0.19 24.43
C SER A 533 -11.14 1.43 24.10
N ALA A 534 -10.66 1.52 22.87
CA ALA A 534 -10.01 2.69 22.31
C ALA A 534 -10.88 3.26 21.19
N SER A 535 -10.56 4.47 20.75
CA SER A 535 -11.36 5.21 19.79
C SER A 535 -10.57 5.73 18.61
N VAL A 536 -11.30 6.06 17.55
CA VAL A 536 -10.82 6.87 16.43
C VAL A 536 -11.96 7.76 15.94
N SER A 537 -11.62 8.96 15.48
CA SER A 537 -12.59 9.84 14.82
C SER A 537 -12.74 9.41 13.37
N VAL A 538 -13.95 9.06 12.95
CA VAL A 538 -14.28 8.64 11.59
C VAL A 538 -15.16 9.69 10.95
N TRP A 539 -14.79 10.16 9.77
CA TRP A 539 -15.69 10.92 8.93
C TRP A 539 -16.43 9.94 8.01
N PHE A 540 -17.75 9.84 8.15
CA PHE A 540 -18.56 9.00 7.28
C PHE A 540 -19.10 9.84 6.11
N PRO A 541 -18.65 9.58 4.87
CA PRO A 541 -19.21 10.22 3.69
C PRO A 541 -20.67 9.79 3.51
N ASP A 542 -21.47 10.65 2.86
CA ASP A 542 -22.88 10.40 2.56
C ASP A 542 -23.13 8.98 2.01
N GLY A 543 -24.09 8.28 2.61
CA GLY A 543 -24.40 6.89 2.28
C GLY A 543 -24.67 6.05 3.52
N VAL A 544 -24.77 4.74 3.33
CA VAL A 544 -24.91 3.78 4.43
C VAL A 544 -23.64 2.92 4.49
N TRP A 545 -23.13 2.73 5.69
CA TRP A 545 -21.93 1.98 5.99
C TRP A 545 -22.24 0.92 7.04
N TYR A 546 -21.70 -0.28 6.88
CA TYR A 546 -21.85 -1.38 7.82
C TYR A 546 -20.49 -1.71 8.43
N ASP A 547 -20.40 -1.81 9.75
CA ASP A 547 -19.21 -2.35 10.39
C ASP A 547 -19.00 -3.80 9.96
N PHE A 548 -17.85 -4.09 9.38
CA PHE A 548 -17.52 -5.37 8.78
C PHE A 548 -17.56 -6.55 9.76
N PHE A 549 -17.24 -6.30 11.03
CA PHE A 549 -17.15 -7.34 12.06
C PHE A 549 -18.46 -7.52 12.82
N HIS A 550 -19.25 -6.45 12.95
CA HIS A 550 -20.39 -6.41 13.87
C HIS A 550 -21.74 -6.21 13.19
N ASP A 551 -21.79 -5.91 11.89
CA ASP A 551 -23.01 -5.57 11.13
C ASP A 551 -23.69 -4.26 11.58
N TRP A 552 -23.03 -3.45 12.42
CA TRP A 552 -23.56 -2.16 12.87
C TRP A 552 -23.73 -1.20 11.70
N LYS A 553 -24.94 -0.65 11.54
CA LYS A 553 -25.27 0.28 10.45
C LYS A 553 -24.98 1.71 10.88
N TYR A 554 -24.22 2.44 10.08
CA TYR A 554 -23.91 3.86 10.24
C TYR A 554 -24.45 4.63 9.03
N GLU A 555 -25.15 5.72 9.29
CA GLU A 555 -25.51 6.67 8.23
C GLU A 555 -24.40 7.72 8.08
N GLY A 556 -23.96 7.94 6.86
CA GLY A 556 -22.97 8.96 6.53
C GLY A 556 -23.60 10.34 6.51
N ARG A 557 -23.24 11.16 7.50
CA ARG A 557 -23.71 12.55 7.66
C ARG A 557 -22.69 13.44 8.38
N GLY A 558 -21.43 13.01 8.49
CA GLY A 558 -20.38 13.75 9.19
C GLY A 558 -19.47 12.90 10.07
N LYS A 559 -18.84 13.55 11.06
CA LYS A 559 -17.84 12.92 11.93
C LYS A 559 -18.47 12.25 13.15
N LEU A 560 -17.95 11.07 13.48
CA LEU A 560 -18.33 10.28 14.64
C LEU A 560 -17.09 9.64 15.27
N THR A 561 -16.96 9.76 16.59
CA THR A 561 -15.99 8.95 17.34
C THR A 561 -16.54 7.53 17.49
N VAL A 562 -15.80 6.55 16.99
CA VAL A 562 -16.16 5.12 17.08
C VAL A 562 -15.25 4.41 18.07
N PHE A 563 -15.76 3.38 18.75
CA PHE A 563 -15.06 2.70 19.83
C PHE A 563 -14.97 1.19 19.57
N ARG A 564 -13.79 0.60 19.72
CA ARG A 564 -13.62 -0.86 19.66
C ARG A 564 -12.82 -1.36 20.85
N THR A 565 -13.16 -2.56 21.32
CA THR A 565 -12.33 -3.31 22.26
C THR A 565 -11.05 -3.78 21.56
N SER A 566 -10.19 -4.53 22.25
CA SER A 566 -9.02 -5.16 21.61
C SER A 566 -9.39 -6.14 20.50
N GLN A 567 -10.63 -6.68 20.49
CA GLN A 567 -11.04 -7.69 19.54
C GLN A 567 -10.93 -7.19 18.10
N ASP A 568 -11.37 -5.96 17.84
CA ASP A 568 -11.52 -5.45 16.48
C ASP A 568 -11.03 -4.02 16.25
N ILE A 569 -10.93 -3.66 14.98
CA ILE A 569 -10.60 -2.34 14.47
C ILE A 569 -11.76 -1.82 13.59
N PRO A 570 -12.03 -0.50 13.52
CA PRO A 570 -13.07 0.04 12.67
C PRO A 570 -12.79 -0.20 11.17
N VAL A 571 -13.61 -1.06 10.57
CA VAL A 571 -13.63 -1.37 9.14
C VAL A 571 -15.07 -1.34 8.69
N PHE A 572 -15.37 -0.56 7.66
CA PHE A 572 -16.71 -0.31 7.21
C PHE A 572 -16.88 -0.74 5.75
N ALA A 573 -17.83 -1.63 5.51
CA ALA A 573 -18.28 -1.98 4.17
C ALA A 573 -19.39 -1.00 3.76
N ARG A 574 -19.33 -0.47 2.55
CA ARG A 574 -20.44 0.35 2.02
C ARG A 574 -21.69 -0.49 1.80
N ALA A 575 -22.86 0.14 1.80
CA ALA A 575 -24.09 -0.52 1.39
C ALA A 575 -23.95 -1.20 0.02
N GLY A 576 -24.47 -2.41 -0.08
CA GLY A 576 -24.36 -3.27 -1.25
C GLY A 576 -23.02 -4.00 -1.39
N ALA A 577 -22.02 -3.76 -0.53
CA ALA A 577 -20.67 -4.28 -0.72
C ALA A 577 -20.61 -5.81 -0.84
N ILE A 578 -19.69 -6.27 -1.69
CA ILE A 578 -19.46 -7.70 -1.98
C ILE A 578 -17.98 -7.98 -1.78
N ILE A 579 -17.60 -8.72 -0.72
CA ILE A 579 -16.21 -9.03 -0.42
C ILE A 579 -15.95 -10.54 -0.56
N PRO A 580 -15.19 -11.00 -1.57
CA PRO A 580 -14.78 -12.39 -1.70
C PRO A 580 -13.60 -12.72 -0.76
N MET A 581 -13.73 -13.82 -0.02
CA MET A 581 -12.73 -14.29 0.94
C MET A 581 -12.52 -15.81 0.82
N ASP A 582 -11.30 -16.25 1.08
CA ASP A 582 -10.99 -17.67 1.30
C ASP A 582 -11.58 -18.10 2.64
N ALA A 583 -12.47 -19.10 2.61
CA ALA A 583 -13.13 -19.60 3.81
C ALA A 583 -12.21 -20.44 4.71
N GLN A 584 -11.10 -20.95 4.17
CA GLN A 584 -10.19 -21.87 4.87
C GLN A 584 -8.72 -21.57 4.54
N PRO A 585 -8.24 -20.35 4.85
CA PRO A 585 -6.89 -19.93 4.49
C PRO A 585 -5.81 -20.88 5.04
N GLN A 586 -4.90 -21.30 4.17
CA GLN A 586 -3.74 -22.14 4.49
C GLN A 586 -2.44 -21.41 4.20
N THR A 587 -1.32 -21.96 4.70
CA THR A 587 0.03 -21.56 4.27
C THR A 587 0.16 -21.73 2.75
N GLY A 588 0.80 -20.76 2.10
CA GLY A 588 0.78 -20.60 0.65
C GLY A 588 -0.34 -19.68 0.18
N VAL A 589 -0.60 -19.67 -1.13
CA VAL A 589 -1.56 -18.74 -1.78
C VAL A 589 -2.36 -19.37 -2.90
N ASP A 590 -2.54 -20.68 -2.85
CA ASP A 590 -3.36 -21.42 -3.81
C ASP A 590 -4.79 -20.85 -3.88
N LEU A 591 -5.46 -21.10 -5.00
CA LEU A 591 -6.84 -20.66 -5.16
C LEU A 591 -7.76 -21.46 -4.21
N PRO A 592 -8.71 -20.83 -3.51
CA PRO A 592 -9.52 -21.51 -2.49
C PRO A 592 -10.38 -22.63 -3.08
N GLU A 593 -10.62 -23.74 -2.38
CA GLU A 593 -11.72 -24.64 -2.77
C GLU A 593 -13.09 -24.10 -2.30
N MET A 594 -13.12 -23.29 -1.25
CA MET A 594 -14.35 -22.68 -0.73
C MET A 594 -14.18 -21.16 -0.69
N LEU A 595 -15.04 -20.45 -1.41
CA LEU A 595 -15.06 -18.99 -1.44
C LEU A 595 -16.26 -18.46 -0.65
N ASP A 596 -15.99 -17.67 0.37
CA ASP A 596 -17.00 -16.91 1.10
C ASP A 596 -17.23 -15.57 0.39
N TRP A 597 -18.49 -15.29 0.06
CA TRP A 597 -18.92 -13.99 -0.43
C TRP A 597 -19.67 -13.28 0.69
N HIS A 598 -19.04 -12.27 1.28
CA HIS A 598 -19.65 -11.41 2.28
C HIS A 598 -20.50 -10.35 1.58
N LEU A 599 -21.82 -10.40 1.78
CA LEU A 599 -22.81 -9.55 1.11
C LEU A 599 -23.47 -8.60 2.11
N PHE A 600 -23.24 -7.30 1.95
CA PHE A 600 -23.85 -6.26 2.78
C PHE A 600 -25.10 -5.68 2.09
N PRO A 601 -26.20 -5.46 2.82
CA PRO A 601 -27.45 -4.98 2.25
C PRO A 601 -27.42 -3.53 1.78
N GLY A 602 -28.49 -3.14 1.09
CA GLY A 602 -28.73 -1.78 0.62
C GLY A 602 -28.70 -1.72 -0.89
N ASP A 603 -27.62 -1.21 -1.46
CA ASP A 603 -27.54 -0.93 -2.90
C ASP A 603 -27.38 -2.21 -3.74
N ASN A 604 -28.04 -2.26 -4.90
CA ASN A 604 -27.79 -3.29 -5.90
C ASN A 604 -26.38 -3.07 -6.49
N ARG A 605 -25.57 -4.12 -6.53
CA ARG A 605 -24.14 -4.01 -6.82
C ARG A 605 -23.60 -5.23 -7.54
N SER A 606 -22.53 -5.04 -8.30
CA SER A 606 -21.74 -6.12 -8.88
C SER A 606 -20.28 -5.98 -8.49
N PHE A 607 -19.62 -7.12 -8.29
CA PHE A 607 -18.18 -7.24 -8.08
C PHE A 607 -17.62 -8.31 -9.01
N VAL A 608 -16.42 -8.07 -9.56
CA VAL A 608 -15.73 -9.04 -10.41
C VAL A 608 -14.51 -9.54 -9.67
N LEU A 609 -14.56 -10.79 -9.21
CA LEU A 609 -13.38 -11.48 -8.70
C LEU A 609 -12.51 -11.88 -9.88
N VAL A 610 -11.24 -11.49 -9.84
CA VAL A 610 -10.24 -11.88 -10.83
C VAL A 610 -9.30 -12.93 -10.23
N GLU A 611 -9.09 -14.03 -10.95
CA GLU A 611 -8.13 -15.08 -10.60
C GLU A 611 -7.26 -15.39 -11.83
N GLY A 612 -5.93 -15.40 -11.66
CA GLY A 612 -4.98 -15.55 -12.78
C GLY A 612 -4.64 -14.23 -13.49
N GLU A 613 -3.83 -14.31 -14.54
CA GLU A 613 -3.27 -13.16 -15.25
C GLU A 613 -3.17 -13.39 -16.77
N GLY A 614 -3.13 -12.29 -17.53
CA GLY A 614 -2.97 -12.34 -18.99
C GLY A 614 -4.03 -13.19 -19.69
N ALA A 615 -3.57 -14.14 -20.53
CA ALA A 615 -4.46 -15.04 -21.27
C ALA A 615 -5.06 -16.16 -20.41
N SER A 616 -4.47 -16.45 -19.24
CA SER A 616 -4.93 -17.46 -18.28
C SER A 616 -5.57 -16.75 -17.09
N LYS A 617 -6.67 -16.04 -17.37
CA LYS A 617 -7.45 -15.25 -16.41
C LYS A 617 -8.89 -15.77 -16.35
N VAL A 618 -9.46 -15.76 -15.15
CA VAL A 618 -10.87 -16.05 -14.88
C VAL A 618 -11.50 -14.84 -14.21
N GLU A 619 -12.67 -14.46 -14.70
CA GLU A 619 -13.50 -13.43 -14.10
C GLU A 619 -14.79 -14.08 -13.58
N THR A 620 -14.98 -14.02 -12.27
CA THR A 620 -16.22 -14.43 -11.60
C THR A 620 -16.97 -13.17 -11.17
N ARG A 621 -17.99 -12.81 -11.94
CA ARG A 621 -18.86 -11.68 -11.64
C ARG A 621 -19.99 -12.12 -10.72
N LEU A 622 -20.07 -11.51 -9.55
CA LEU A 622 -21.25 -11.58 -8.69
C LEU A 622 -22.08 -10.32 -8.89
N THR A 623 -23.39 -10.46 -9.05
CA THR A 623 -24.35 -9.35 -9.03
C THR A 623 -25.42 -9.65 -7.99
N VAL A 624 -25.67 -8.69 -7.11
CA VAL A 624 -26.64 -8.80 -6.02
C VAL A 624 -27.72 -7.76 -6.25
N ASP A 625 -28.95 -8.23 -6.38
CA ASP A 625 -30.16 -7.43 -6.48
C ASP A 625 -31.00 -7.67 -5.22
N TRP A 626 -31.01 -6.68 -4.32
CA TRP A 626 -31.73 -6.72 -3.06
C TRP A 626 -33.23 -6.51 -3.23
N ASP A 627 -33.64 -5.78 -4.28
CA ASP A 627 -35.05 -5.53 -4.59
C ASP A 627 -35.73 -6.81 -5.08
N GLU A 628 -35.08 -7.54 -5.99
CA GLU A 628 -35.56 -8.83 -6.51
C GLU A 628 -35.15 -10.02 -5.63
N ARG A 629 -34.28 -9.81 -4.63
CA ARG A 629 -33.69 -10.83 -3.74
C ARG A 629 -32.99 -11.94 -4.53
N LYS A 630 -32.16 -11.52 -5.48
CA LYS A 630 -31.42 -12.40 -6.38
C LYS A 630 -29.93 -12.17 -6.30
N ILE A 631 -29.20 -13.27 -6.38
CA ILE A 631 -27.76 -13.28 -6.59
C ILE A 631 -27.52 -13.93 -7.94
N ARG A 632 -26.71 -13.31 -8.78
CA ARG A 632 -26.30 -13.85 -10.07
C ARG A 632 -24.80 -14.02 -10.09
N LEU A 633 -24.36 -15.23 -10.42
CA LEU A 633 -22.97 -15.58 -10.62
C LEU A 633 -22.74 -15.80 -12.11
N ASP A 634 -21.79 -15.09 -12.72
CA ASP A 634 -21.38 -15.27 -14.12
C ASP A 634 -19.87 -15.50 -14.17
N LEU A 635 -19.45 -16.67 -14.67
CA LEU A 635 -18.04 -17.04 -14.84
C LEU A 635 -17.63 -16.95 -16.31
N THR A 636 -16.47 -16.36 -16.56
CA THR A 636 -15.86 -16.25 -17.90
C THR A 636 -14.34 -16.43 -17.84
N GLY A 637 -13.71 -16.76 -18.97
CA GLY A 637 -12.27 -16.97 -19.04
C GLY A 637 -11.86 -18.45 -18.96
N ASP A 638 -10.63 -18.71 -18.50
CA ASP A 638 -10.02 -20.05 -18.46
C ASP A 638 -10.38 -20.82 -17.18
N LEU A 639 -11.59 -21.40 -17.15
CA LEU A 639 -12.12 -22.07 -15.95
C LEU A 639 -11.28 -23.26 -15.45
N ALA A 640 -10.35 -23.78 -16.27
CA ALA A 640 -9.44 -24.84 -15.85
C ALA A 640 -8.43 -24.39 -14.77
N LEU A 641 -8.26 -23.08 -14.60
CA LEU A 641 -7.46 -22.48 -13.52
C LEU A 641 -8.10 -22.71 -12.13
N LEU A 642 -9.42 -22.82 -12.07
CA LEU A 642 -10.13 -22.92 -10.80
C LEU A 642 -10.06 -24.36 -10.23
N PRO A 643 -10.04 -24.52 -8.90
CA PRO A 643 -10.12 -25.85 -8.29
C PRO A 643 -11.36 -26.61 -8.75
N GLU A 644 -11.20 -27.89 -9.12
CA GLU A 644 -12.29 -28.72 -9.66
C GLU A 644 -13.51 -28.80 -8.73
N LYS A 645 -13.28 -28.70 -7.41
CA LYS A 645 -14.31 -28.78 -6.37
C LYS A 645 -14.68 -27.43 -5.78
N ARG A 646 -14.43 -26.33 -6.50
CA ARG A 646 -14.78 -24.99 -6.05
C ARG A 646 -16.25 -24.91 -5.65
N GLN A 647 -16.52 -24.36 -4.48
CA GLN A 647 -17.84 -23.99 -4.00
C GLN A 647 -17.86 -22.52 -3.57
N HIS A 648 -19.03 -21.90 -3.69
CA HIS A 648 -19.30 -20.55 -3.23
C HIS A 648 -20.30 -20.59 -2.07
N ARG A 649 -19.98 -19.87 -1.00
CA ARG A 649 -20.84 -19.69 0.16
C ARG A 649 -21.20 -18.22 0.30
N PHE A 650 -22.48 -17.89 0.18
CA PHE A 650 -22.97 -16.52 0.35
C PHE A 650 -23.33 -16.27 1.82
N LEU A 651 -22.72 -15.24 2.40
CA LEU A 651 -22.93 -14.79 3.79
C LEU A 651 -23.67 -13.45 3.74
N LEU A 652 -24.96 -13.48 4.06
CA LEU A 652 -25.83 -12.30 4.05
C LEU A 652 -25.74 -11.59 5.41
N HIS A 653 -24.99 -10.50 5.47
CA HIS A 653 -24.83 -9.70 6.69
C HIS A 653 -26.16 -9.07 7.13
N THR A 654 -26.33 -8.84 8.43
CA THR A 654 -27.56 -8.31 9.10
C THR A 654 -28.78 -9.25 9.13
N PHE A 655 -28.74 -10.40 8.45
CA PHE A 655 -29.89 -11.30 8.36
C PHE A 655 -29.63 -12.65 9.05
N GLU A 656 -30.64 -13.18 9.73
CA GLU A 656 -30.66 -14.53 10.29
C GLU A 656 -30.91 -15.54 9.15
N THR A 657 -29.87 -15.83 8.36
CA THR A 657 -29.95 -16.80 7.25
C THR A 657 -28.89 -17.87 7.34
N ALA A 658 -29.26 -19.11 6.98
CA ALA A 658 -28.27 -20.15 6.76
C ALA A 658 -27.46 -19.80 5.50
N PRO A 659 -26.13 -20.02 5.49
CA PRO A 659 -25.32 -19.73 4.32
C PRO A 659 -25.83 -20.47 3.08
N ILE A 660 -25.91 -19.76 1.95
CA ILE A 660 -26.31 -20.36 0.67
C ILE A 660 -25.06 -20.92 0.00
N LEU A 661 -25.03 -22.23 -0.23
CA LEU A 661 -23.93 -22.93 -0.87
C LEU A 661 -24.28 -23.30 -2.31
N VAL A 662 -23.41 -22.96 -3.25
CA VAL A 662 -23.57 -23.33 -4.67
C VAL A 662 -22.26 -23.82 -5.27
N ASP A 663 -22.39 -24.67 -6.30
CA ASP A 663 -21.25 -25.13 -7.10
C ASP A 663 -20.74 -24.01 -8.02
N ASN A 664 -19.50 -24.16 -8.49
CA ASN A 664 -18.80 -23.21 -9.36
C ASN A 664 -19.32 -23.19 -10.81
N GLN A 665 -20.51 -22.64 -11.02
CA GLN A 665 -21.13 -22.49 -12.34
C GLN A 665 -21.96 -21.20 -12.45
N SER A 666 -22.09 -20.66 -13.67
CA SER A 666 -22.94 -19.51 -13.92
C SER A 666 -24.40 -19.84 -13.65
N GLN A 667 -25.02 -19.12 -12.71
CA GLN A 667 -26.37 -19.42 -12.25
C GLN A 667 -27.00 -18.20 -11.56
N GLU A 668 -28.34 -18.20 -11.48
CA GLU A 668 -29.12 -17.27 -10.66
C GLU A 668 -29.62 -18.00 -9.41
N ILE A 669 -29.51 -17.34 -8.27
CA ILE A 669 -29.82 -17.87 -6.94
C ILE A 669 -30.83 -16.93 -6.28
N ALA A 670 -31.92 -17.48 -5.75
CA ALA A 670 -32.85 -16.72 -4.90
C ALA A 670 -32.35 -16.70 -3.45
N MET A 671 -32.37 -15.52 -2.81
CA MET A 671 -31.94 -15.38 -1.41
C MET A 671 -32.95 -15.98 -0.41
N GLY A 672 -34.20 -16.20 -0.84
CA GLY A 672 -35.27 -16.68 0.03
C GLY A 672 -35.89 -15.58 0.90
N GLU A 673 -36.47 -15.99 2.04
CA GLU A 673 -37.01 -15.05 3.02
C GLU A 673 -35.88 -14.49 3.89
N LEU A 674 -35.76 -13.16 3.92
CA LEU A 674 -34.78 -12.45 4.72
C LEU A 674 -35.45 -12.01 6.02
N GLN A 675 -35.04 -12.60 7.14
CA GLN A 675 -35.40 -12.13 8.47
C GLN A 675 -34.24 -11.28 9.00
N SER A 676 -34.50 -9.98 9.20
CA SER A 676 -33.51 -9.12 9.85
C SER A 676 -33.20 -9.68 11.24
N HIS A 677 -31.91 -9.69 11.57
CA HIS A 677 -31.42 -9.90 12.91
C HIS A 677 -31.02 -8.53 13.47
N PRO A 678 -31.99 -7.75 14.00
CA PRO A 678 -31.67 -6.44 14.52
C PRO A 678 -30.68 -6.62 15.67
N ILE A 679 -29.54 -5.95 15.54
CA ILE A 679 -28.53 -5.96 16.57
C ILE A 679 -29.11 -5.21 17.76
N ALA A 680 -29.32 -5.92 18.87
CA ALA A 680 -29.96 -5.35 20.05
C ALA A 680 -29.08 -4.22 20.62
N LYS A 681 -29.47 -2.98 20.30
CA LYS A 681 -28.95 -1.74 20.88
C LYS A 681 -28.91 -1.82 22.40
N GLU A 682 -29.91 -2.45 22.99
CA GLU A 682 -30.01 -2.75 24.41
C GLU A 682 -28.83 -3.59 24.91
N ASP A 683 -28.42 -4.64 24.20
CA ASP A 683 -27.34 -5.52 24.64
C ASP A 683 -25.99 -4.78 24.64
N ARG A 684 -25.74 -3.98 23.58
CA ARG A 684 -24.54 -3.12 23.50
C ARG A 684 -24.52 -2.08 24.61
N MET A 685 -25.65 -1.42 24.84
CA MET A 685 -25.79 -0.44 25.91
C MET A 685 -25.63 -1.09 27.29
N PHE A 686 -26.15 -2.29 27.49
CA PHE A 686 -26.02 -3.05 28.73
C PHE A 686 -24.56 -3.37 29.01
N GLU A 687 -23.82 -3.94 28.06
CA GLU A 687 -22.40 -4.28 28.26
C GLU A 687 -21.53 -3.02 28.49
N LEU A 688 -21.83 -1.91 27.80
CA LEU A 688 -21.18 -0.62 28.06
C LEU A 688 -21.46 -0.10 29.47
N LEU A 689 -22.72 -0.07 29.91
CA LEU A 689 -23.08 0.41 31.25
C LEU A 689 -22.57 -0.53 32.34
N LYS A 690 -22.44 -1.82 32.05
CA LYS A 690 -21.88 -2.82 32.96
C LYS A 690 -20.40 -2.55 33.25
N SER A 691 -19.60 -2.18 32.27
CA SER A 691 -18.19 -1.78 32.47
C SER A 691 -18.02 -0.38 33.09
N ALA A 692 -18.99 0.52 32.88
CA ALA A 692 -18.92 1.88 33.43
C ALA A 692 -18.75 1.92 34.96
N ASN A 693 -17.91 2.83 35.46
CA ASN A 693 -17.72 3.06 36.90
C ASN A 693 -18.87 3.90 37.50
N LEU A 694 -20.07 3.31 37.56
CA LEU A 694 -21.29 3.94 38.09
C LEU A 694 -21.96 3.03 39.13
N ALA A 695 -22.71 3.61 40.06
CA ALA A 695 -23.56 2.85 40.98
C ALA A 695 -24.61 2.04 40.19
N TYR A 696 -24.96 0.85 40.66
CA TYR A 696 -25.92 -0.03 39.97
C TYR A 696 -27.28 0.64 39.72
N ASP A 697 -27.81 1.38 40.70
CA ASP A 697 -29.05 2.12 40.53
C ASP A 697 -28.94 3.15 39.41
N ARG A 698 -27.78 3.82 39.32
CA ARG A 698 -27.52 4.79 38.25
C ARG A 698 -27.41 4.12 36.88
N LYS A 699 -26.78 2.95 36.79
CA LYS A 699 -26.73 2.14 35.55
C LYS A 699 -28.14 1.76 35.11
N ASN A 700 -28.95 1.26 36.04
CA ASN A 700 -30.34 0.86 35.76
C ASN A 700 -31.21 2.05 35.33
N GLU A 701 -31.08 3.20 36.00
CA GLU A 701 -31.74 4.44 35.60
C GLU A 701 -31.37 4.86 34.17
N LEU A 702 -30.08 4.86 33.83
CA LEU A 702 -29.59 5.24 32.51
C LEU A 702 -30.05 4.27 31.43
N PHE A 703 -29.89 2.97 31.66
CA PHE A 703 -30.36 1.93 30.76
C PHE A 703 -31.85 2.11 30.45
N ALA A 704 -32.69 2.22 31.49
CA ALA A 704 -34.12 2.40 31.34
C ALA A 704 -34.49 3.76 30.72
N ALA A 705 -33.72 4.83 30.96
CA ALA A 705 -33.96 6.13 30.35
C ALA A 705 -33.64 6.12 28.86
N CYS A 706 -32.51 5.55 28.46
CA CYS A 706 -32.11 5.42 27.06
C CYS A 706 -33.03 4.46 26.28
N SER A 707 -33.38 3.30 26.84
CA SER A 707 -34.32 2.36 26.18
C SER A 707 -35.75 2.90 26.03
N ARG A 708 -36.16 3.88 26.86
CA ARG A 708 -37.51 4.48 26.75
C ARG A 708 -37.55 5.75 25.92
N ALA A 709 -36.40 6.31 25.57
CA ALA A 709 -36.35 7.56 24.86
C ALA A 709 -36.87 7.35 23.43
N LYS A 710 -37.85 8.17 23.04
CA LYS A 710 -38.60 7.98 21.79
C LYS A 710 -38.02 8.76 20.60
N ASP A 711 -37.11 9.68 20.88
CA ASP A 711 -36.53 10.57 19.89
C ASP A 711 -35.12 11.00 20.31
N TRP A 712 -34.38 11.53 19.34
CA TRP A 712 -33.02 12.04 19.54
C TRP A 712 -32.91 13.10 20.64
N LYS A 713 -33.89 14.00 20.75
CA LYS A 713 -33.85 15.09 21.75
C LYS A 713 -33.97 14.55 23.17
N GLN A 714 -34.76 13.51 23.38
CA GLN A 714 -34.90 12.82 24.66
C GLN A 714 -33.60 12.08 25.01
N LEU A 715 -33.03 11.35 24.05
CA LEU A 715 -31.74 10.67 24.22
C LEU A 715 -30.63 11.65 24.60
N MET A 716 -30.49 12.74 23.84
CA MET A 716 -29.47 13.76 24.12
C MET A 716 -29.65 14.40 25.50
N LYS A 717 -30.89 14.63 25.97
CA LYS A 717 -31.13 15.11 27.35
C LYS A 717 -30.62 14.14 28.42
N VAL A 718 -30.68 12.83 28.16
CA VAL A 718 -30.21 11.80 29.09
C VAL A 718 -28.69 11.72 29.10
N ILE A 719 -28.05 11.76 27.92
CA ILE A 719 -26.60 11.50 27.81
C ILE A 719 -25.71 12.74 27.89
N THR A 720 -26.22 13.94 27.53
CA THR A 720 -25.43 15.19 27.57
C THR A 720 -24.79 15.48 28.93
N PRO A 721 -25.49 15.27 30.07
CA PRO A 721 -24.92 15.51 31.40
C PRO A 721 -23.89 14.48 31.85
N LEU A 722 -23.67 13.40 31.10
CA LEU A 722 -22.71 12.35 31.46
C LEU A 722 -21.27 12.83 31.22
N GLU A 723 -20.35 12.14 31.89
CA GLU A 723 -18.91 12.24 31.61
C GLU A 723 -18.65 11.88 30.14
N GLU A 724 -17.67 12.55 29.53
CA GLU A 724 -17.47 12.57 28.09
C GLU A 724 -17.21 11.17 27.51
N GLY A 725 -16.36 10.36 28.15
CA GLY A 725 -16.03 9.02 27.70
C GLY A 725 -17.24 8.08 27.66
N LEU A 726 -18.10 8.12 28.67
CA LEU A 726 -19.36 7.37 28.66
C LEU A 726 -20.38 7.95 27.66
N ARG A 727 -20.47 9.28 27.57
CA ARG A 727 -21.39 9.99 26.67
C ARG A 727 -21.12 9.62 25.20
N GLN A 728 -19.87 9.68 24.75
CA GLN A 728 -19.50 9.41 23.37
C GLN A 728 -19.73 7.93 23.00
N ARG A 729 -19.45 6.98 23.91
CA ARG A 729 -19.73 5.55 23.68
C ARG A 729 -21.23 5.26 23.58
N LEU A 730 -22.04 5.82 24.48
CA LEU A 730 -23.50 5.70 24.39
C LEU A 730 -24.02 6.34 23.09
N PHE A 731 -23.45 7.47 22.69
CA PHE A 731 -23.80 8.14 21.45
C PHE A 731 -23.55 7.24 20.23
N GLU A 732 -22.38 6.60 20.11
CA GLU A 732 -22.11 5.66 19.02
C GLU A 732 -23.11 4.50 19.00
N VAL A 733 -23.35 3.85 20.16
CA VAL A 733 -24.29 2.72 20.26
C VAL A 733 -25.68 3.10 19.75
N ILE A 734 -26.13 4.31 20.07
CA ILE A 734 -27.42 4.85 19.62
C ILE A 734 -27.37 5.18 18.13
N TYR A 735 -26.33 5.87 17.67
CA TYR A 735 -26.18 6.31 16.28
C TYR A 735 -26.17 5.12 15.31
N SER A 736 -25.54 4.02 15.73
CA SER A 736 -25.32 2.83 14.90
C SER A 736 -26.43 1.78 15.00
N SER A 737 -27.65 2.17 15.39
CA SER A 737 -28.81 1.28 15.53
C SER A 737 -29.87 1.54 14.44
N GLU A 738 -30.57 0.49 13.99
CA GLU A 738 -31.49 0.52 12.83
C GLU A 738 -32.70 1.49 12.94
N GLU A 739 -32.92 2.14 14.09
CA GLU A 739 -34.01 3.11 14.31
C GLU A 739 -33.72 4.49 13.65
N GLY A 740 -33.21 4.48 12.42
CA GLY A 740 -32.85 5.65 11.61
C GLY A 740 -34.02 6.50 11.10
N GLU A 741 -35.26 6.27 11.55
CA GLU A 741 -36.37 7.20 11.26
C GLU A 741 -36.35 8.48 12.13
N TYR A 742 -35.41 8.61 13.07
CA TYR A 742 -35.41 9.70 14.07
C TYR A 742 -34.22 10.67 14.01
N LEU A 743 -33.67 10.94 12.82
CA LEU A 743 -32.69 12.01 12.60
C LEU A 743 -33.09 12.99 11.49
#